data_AF-A0A5B9QJI2-F1
#
_entry.id   AF-A0A5B9QJI2-F1
#
_cell.length_a   1.000
_cell.length_b   1.000
_cell.length_c   1.000
_cell.angle_alpha   90.00
_cell.angle_beta   90.00
_cell.angle_gamma   90.00
#
_symmetry.space_group_name_H-M   'P 1'
#
loop_
_entity.id
_entity.type
_entity.pdbx_description
1 polymer ?
#
loop_
_entity_poly.entity_id
_entity_poly.type
_entity_poly.pdbx_seq_one_letter_code
_entity_poly.pdbx_strand_id
1 'polypeptide(L)'
;MLKLIRTVHFITAPLAVVFLTILCPVSSTASDRDSFEIHVRPMLVAHCIKCHGDTKQEGGLRLTTLEELQLGGDSGPVIVAGKADESLLIEALRYESFEMPPNGPLEDDAVEGIARWIDAGAPWPAGVILKPTEAITDEARDWWCYQPLSDPTVPDVDDPAWCRNEIDRFILARLQSEGLRPAAPAEPRKLARRVHFAVTGLPPEPALVDRVGSEADWYENLIDQLLEQSAYGENQARFWLDLVRYADSDGYNADHSRPEAHHYRDYVIRSFNEDKPYDRFVLEQLAGDEIDPGNRDALIGTMYLRHWIYEYNQRDVEGQWAQILNDVTETTADLFLAQGLKCARCHDHKFDPLLQKDYYALRAFFTPLLPREDQPIADVEARAKYLEQQLAWEQATEEIRNRLHEIEKPELLEHATGQGFDKFTEEIKDLLRSRRKDLTPYEIQIASLTSNQVVEHPEKVTEWLDEEAKAEREELRAKLAEFDHLKPEPLPTLKFVASDVGPIAPPTTIPDAADPSPVPPAFPVILGDDPAEIQPPHPALQSTGRRTALAKWIASEDNPLTARVIVNRVWQQHFGRGLVATTSDFGHLGTPPSHPELLDWLARRFMADGWSLKNLHRLILTSATYRQSSERPMDDTLATLDPQNELLWRMNPRRLSGEEIHDCVVVACGEMGPGKRAVYKTVKRNALDPLLASYDFPDRVESQGERHRTTTAPQSLLMMNSPWVHERAAKMGDNLGAMSYDSLITTAYQRLYFRAPSNTELQQAVEFLEAFQATVEIPDQPEQLAALPDGRPAIALQAEQKTSIQVAQIKSLQDPQAEGDLTIEATVMLDSLYSDASVRTIATNWSGKNTERGWSLGVTSTKSAFKPRNLILQLIGSRDKPDGKPQYEVVASNLRLELNKPYYVAVSIDLDDPSDKGITFYLQDLSKKDAQPQVAQVAHEARWNVQPDRPIMIGGRGSHHHWDGLIHNVRLHQAALSREALLEQQAAESDLLFDIQFADREHWGWDASPHQRHARVGNTQSSSPADRARSALLHALLCSNEVIYID
;
A
#
# COMPACT_ATOMS: atom_id res chain seq x y z
N MET A 1 -13.41 42.67 -31.96
CA MET A 1 -12.47 43.48 -32.77
C MET A 1 -12.09 44.73 -31.98
N LEU A 2 -10.78 45.03 -31.88
CA LEU A 2 -10.14 46.24 -31.32
C LEU A 2 -10.24 46.58 -29.81
N LYS A 3 -9.04 46.58 -29.18
CA LYS A 3 -8.41 47.63 -28.34
C LYS A 3 -9.04 48.12 -27.01
N LEU A 4 -8.22 48.08 -25.94
CA LEU A 4 -7.59 49.23 -25.22
C LEU A 4 -7.61 49.10 -23.65
N ILE A 5 -6.47 48.73 -23.03
CA ILE A 5 -5.58 49.49 -22.09
C ILE A 5 -6.08 49.78 -20.64
N ARG A 6 -5.30 49.35 -19.61
CA ARG A 6 -4.62 50.24 -18.63
C ARG A 6 -3.58 49.56 -17.73
N THR A 7 -2.57 50.37 -17.40
CA THR A 7 -1.17 50.15 -16.99
C THR A 7 -0.93 50.39 -15.48
N VAL A 8 0.22 49.92 -14.91
CA VAL A 8 1.25 50.60 -14.04
C VAL A 8 1.99 49.52 -13.22
N HIS A 9 3.26 49.14 -13.48
CA HIS A 9 4.61 49.74 -13.24
C HIS A 9 5.14 49.70 -11.79
N PHE A 10 6.25 48.97 -11.57
CA PHE A 10 7.25 49.27 -10.53
C PHE A 10 8.69 49.09 -11.07
N ILE A 11 9.32 50.26 -11.17
CA ILE A 11 10.73 50.73 -11.23
C ILE A 11 11.85 49.71 -10.91
N THR A 12 12.86 49.66 -11.80
CA THR A 12 14.21 49.11 -11.57
C THR A 12 15.27 50.20 -11.75
N ALA A 13 16.27 50.25 -10.86
CA ALA A 13 17.50 51.04 -11.01
C ALA A 13 18.72 50.08 -11.16
N PRO A 14 19.75 50.41 -11.96
CA PRO A 14 20.88 49.51 -12.21
C PRO A 14 22.10 49.83 -11.33
N LEU A 15 22.83 48.80 -10.91
CA LEU A 15 24.19 48.90 -10.39
C LEU A 15 25.10 48.00 -11.23
N ALA A 16 26.10 48.60 -11.88
CA ALA A 16 27.07 47.91 -12.71
C ALA A 16 28.22 47.37 -11.87
N VAL A 17 28.57 46.09 -12.07
CA VAL A 17 29.81 45.47 -11.55
C VAL A 17 30.64 45.02 -12.75
N VAL A 18 31.89 45.50 -12.79
CA VAL A 18 32.92 45.17 -13.78
C VAL A 18 33.56 43.83 -13.40
N PHE A 19 33.52 42.84 -14.29
CA PHE A 19 34.24 41.57 -14.14
C PHE A 19 35.59 41.63 -14.85
N LEU A 20 36.65 41.33 -14.09
CA LEU A 20 38.01 41.12 -14.57
C LEU A 20 38.16 39.64 -14.93
N THR A 21 38.36 39.30 -16.20
CA THR A 21 38.56 37.91 -16.65
C THR A 21 40.00 37.45 -16.38
N ILE A 22 40.15 36.47 -15.49
CA ILE A 22 41.34 35.63 -15.36
C ILE A 22 41.10 34.39 -16.22
N LEU A 23 42.03 34.09 -17.15
CA LEU A 23 42.02 32.89 -17.98
C LEU A 23 42.33 31.65 -17.11
N CYS A 24 41.32 30.80 -16.88
CA CYS A 24 41.47 29.41 -16.42
C CYS A 24 41.44 28.45 -17.62
N PRO A 25 42.11 27.29 -17.55
CA PRO A 25 42.03 26.27 -18.60
C PRO A 25 40.63 25.65 -18.63
N VAL A 26 40.13 25.40 -19.84
CA VAL A 26 38.82 24.81 -20.09
C VAL A 26 38.79 23.39 -19.51
N SER A 27 37.97 23.17 -18.48
CA SER A 27 37.51 21.82 -18.08
C SER A 27 36.21 21.53 -18.82
N SER A 28 36.09 20.34 -19.44
CA SER A 28 34.88 19.88 -20.12
C SER A 28 33.68 19.83 -19.17
N THR A 29 32.51 20.25 -19.63
CA THR A 29 31.29 20.26 -18.82
C THR A 29 30.64 18.88 -18.74
N ALA A 30 29.71 18.65 -17.80
CA ALA A 30 29.04 17.35 -17.61
C ALA A 30 28.30 16.85 -18.88
N SER A 31 27.68 17.76 -19.66
CA SER A 31 27.01 17.39 -20.92
C SER A 31 27.95 16.88 -22.01
N ASP A 32 29.22 17.29 -21.96
CA ASP A 32 30.23 16.92 -22.95
C ASP A 32 30.75 15.49 -22.71
N ARG A 33 30.76 15.07 -21.43
CA ARG A 33 31.12 13.71 -21.00
C ARG A 33 30.02 12.71 -21.38
N ASP A 34 28.76 13.10 -21.21
CA ASP A 34 27.61 12.27 -21.57
C ASP A 34 27.58 11.96 -23.07
N SER A 35 27.93 12.93 -23.93
CA SER A 35 27.95 12.73 -25.38
C SER A 35 28.92 11.63 -25.83
N PHE A 36 30.16 11.65 -25.32
CA PHE A 36 31.14 10.59 -25.61
C PHE A 36 30.66 9.22 -25.12
N GLU A 37 30.12 9.18 -23.91
CA GLU A 37 29.73 7.94 -23.22
C GLU A 37 28.47 7.29 -23.80
N ILE A 38 27.58 8.07 -24.41
CA ILE A 38 26.31 7.63 -25.01
C ILE A 38 26.48 7.34 -26.51
N HIS A 39 27.15 8.22 -27.26
CA HIS A 39 27.13 8.16 -28.72
C HIS A 39 28.42 7.64 -29.35
N VAL A 40 29.57 7.75 -28.67
CA VAL A 40 30.88 7.49 -29.30
C VAL A 40 31.46 6.17 -28.82
N ARG A 41 31.63 6.00 -27.50
CA ARG A 41 32.23 4.79 -26.93
C ARG A 41 31.50 3.51 -27.37
N PRO A 42 30.15 3.41 -27.29
CA PRO A 42 29.46 2.18 -27.67
C PRO A 42 29.67 1.82 -29.14
N MET A 43 29.64 2.83 -30.03
CA MET A 43 29.77 2.62 -31.47
C MET A 43 31.19 2.18 -31.85
N LEU A 44 32.21 2.87 -31.32
CA LEU A 44 33.60 2.51 -31.59
C LEU A 44 33.92 1.11 -31.06
N VAL A 45 33.52 0.79 -29.82
CA VAL A 45 33.79 -0.52 -29.22
C VAL A 45 33.08 -1.64 -29.98
N ALA A 46 31.79 -1.47 -30.30
CA ALA A 46 30.99 -2.50 -30.95
C ALA A 46 31.41 -2.75 -32.42
N HIS A 47 31.73 -1.68 -33.17
CA HIS A 47 31.87 -1.78 -34.62
C HIS A 47 33.29 -1.55 -35.15
N CYS A 48 34.15 -0.85 -34.42
CA CYS A 48 35.43 -0.36 -34.97
C CYS A 48 36.65 -0.99 -34.29
N ILE A 49 36.64 -1.15 -32.97
CA ILE A 49 37.82 -1.57 -32.17
C ILE A 49 38.29 -2.99 -32.49
N LYS A 50 37.40 -3.87 -32.96
CA LYS A 50 37.78 -5.22 -33.39
C LYS A 50 38.79 -5.22 -34.56
N CYS A 51 38.72 -4.23 -35.45
CA CYS A 51 39.59 -4.10 -36.62
C CYS A 51 40.62 -2.96 -36.51
N HIS A 52 40.39 -2.00 -35.62
CA HIS A 52 41.21 -0.81 -35.40
C HIS A 52 41.58 -0.62 -33.91
N GLY A 53 41.90 -1.72 -33.23
CA GLY A 53 42.28 -1.78 -31.82
C GLY A 53 43.69 -2.32 -31.60
N ASP A 54 44.00 -2.79 -30.39
CA ASP A 54 45.35 -3.26 -30.05
C ASP A 54 45.74 -4.55 -30.78
N THR A 55 44.75 -5.42 -30.99
CA THR A 55 44.94 -6.74 -31.58
C THR A 55 45.01 -6.72 -33.11
N LYS A 56 44.40 -5.71 -33.76
CA LYS A 56 44.32 -5.57 -35.22
C LYS A 56 44.21 -4.09 -35.58
N GLN A 57 45.03 -3.63 -36.52
CA GLN A 57 45.14 -2.23 -36.95
C GLN A 57 45.04 -2.14 -38.48
N GLU A 58 43.84 -2.35 -39.01
CA GLU A 58 43.61 -2.21 -40.45
C GLU A 58 43.86 -0.76 -40.90
N GLY A 59 44.58 -0.59 -42.02
CA GLY A 59 44.98 0.73 -42.53
C GLY A 59 45.91 1.52 -41.60
N GLY A 60 46.66 0.82 -40.72
CA GLY A 60 47.54 1.45 -39.73
C GLY A 60 46.78 2.26 -38.67
N LEU A 61 45.46 2.13 -38.62
CA LEU A 61 44.59 2.94 -37.78
C LEU A 61 44.33 2.26 -36.43
N ARG A 62 44.42 3.06 -35.36
CA ARG A 62 44.06 2.67 -34.00
C ARG A 62 43.08 3.70 -33.42
N LEU A 63 42.00 3.22 -32.82
CA LEU A 63 40.90 4.05 -32.33
C LEU A 63 40.75 3.96 -30.81
N THR A 64 41.81 3.58 -30.08
CA THR A 64 41.70 3.26 -28.66
C THR A 64 41.83 4.48 -27.75
N THR A 65 42.48 5.55 -28.18
CA THR A 65 42.56 6.81 -27.42
C THR A 65 42.31 8.03 -28.31
N LEU A 66 41.98 9.18 -27.71
CA LEU A 66 41.78 10.43 -28.46
C LEU A 66 43.03 10.80 -29.28
N GLU A 67 44.22 10.62 -28.72
CA GLU A 67 45.49 10.92 -29.38
C GLU A 67 45.65 10.07 -30.65
N GLU A 68 45.21 8.81 -30.62
CA GLU A 68 45.27 7.91 -31.77
C GLU A 68 44.24 8.26 -32.83
N LEU A 69 43.03 8.68 -32.45
CA LEU A 69 42.03 9.20 -33.39
C LEU A 69 42.54 10.46 -34.11
N GLN A 70 43.22 11.34 -33.39
CA GLN A 70 43.79 12.57 -33.93
C GLN A 70 45.05 12.32 -34.77
N LEU A 71 45.87 11.32 -34.40
CA LEU A 71 47.01 10.89 -35.19
C LEU A 71 46.54 10.25 -36.51
N GLY A 72 45.49 9.43 -36.42
CA GLY A 72 44.91 8.71 -37.54
C GLY A 72 45.77 7.57 -38.05
N GLY A 73 45.41 7.04 -39.22
CA GLY A 73 46.09 5.91 -39.86
C GLY A 73 46.83 6.30 -41.13
N ASP A 74 47.02 5.35 -42.05
CA ASP A 74 47.70 5.55 -43.33
C ASP A 74 47.05 6.63 -44.21
N SER A 75 45.77 6.95 -43.96
CA SER A 75 44.98 7.97 -44.67
C SER A 75 44.94 9.33 -43.95
N GLY A 76 45.72 9.51 -42.88
CA GLY A 76 45.78 10.74 -42.08
C GLY A 76 44.82 10.75 -40.89
N PRO A 77 44.69 11.92 -40.20
CA PRO A 77 43.85 12.10 -39.02
C PRO A 77 42.42 11.63 -39.24
N VAL A 78 41.90 10.81 -38.32
CA VAL A 78 40.53 10.28 -38.43
C VAL A 78 39.51 11.28 -37.91
N ILE A 79 39.89 12.11 -36.96
CA ILE A 79 39.07 13.24 -36.50
C ILE A 79 39.83 14.56 -36.57
N VAL A 80 39.09 15.63 -36.84
CA VAL A 80 39.52 17.01 -36.71
C VAL A 80 38.62 17.67 -35.67
N ALA A 81 39.13 17.79 -34.43
CA ALA A 81 38.36 18.33 -33.31
C ALA A 81 37.76 19.71 -33.63
N GLY A 82 36.46 19.86 -33.38
CA GLY A 82 35.66 21.05 -33.68
C GLY A 82 35.16 21.14 -35.12
N LYS A 83 35.40 20.11 -35.96
CA LYS A 83 35.04 20.10 -37.38
C LYS A 83 34.62 18.71 -37.87
N ALA A 84 33.38 18.32 -37.59
CA ALA A 84 32.82 17.05 -38.01
C ALA A 84 32.87 16.84 -39.53
N ASP A 85 32.52 17.87 -40.31
CA ASP A 85 32.50 17.81 -41.78
C ASP A 85 33.90 17.70 -42.43
N GLU A 86 34.97 17.99 -41.68
CA GLU A 86 36.37 17.80 -42.14
C GLU A 86 36.98 16.48 -41.60
N SER A 87 36.21 15.67 -40.85
CA SER A 87 36.70 14.47 -40.18
C SER A 87 36.44 13.20 -40.99
N LEU A 88 37.51 12.47 -41.31
CA LEU A 88 37.44 11.22 -42.08
C LEU A 88 36.55 10.15 -41.42
N LEU A 89 36.41 10.17 -40.09
CA LEU A 89 35.49 9.29 -39.37
C LEU A 89 34.05 9.48 -39.83
N ILE A 90 33.58 10.71 -39.96
CA ILE A 90 32.20 11.01 -40.38
C ILE A 90 31.99 10.68 -41.84
N GLU A 91 32.96 11.01 -42.69
CA GLU A 91 32.95 10.65 -44.11
C GLU A 91 32.87 9.12 -44.29
N ALA A 92 33.61 8.36 -43.45
CA ALA A 92 33.58 6.90 -43.49
C ALA A 92 32.27 6.30 -42.92
N LEU A 93 31.73 6.87 -41.86
CA LEU A 93 30.46 6.43 -41.26
C LEU A 93 29.24 6.75 -42.17
N ARG A 94 29.31 7.84 -42.94
CA ARG A 94 28.31 8.21 -43.95
C ARG A 94 28.51 7.51 -45.30
N TYR A 95 29.55 6.69 -45.44
CA TYR A 95 29.92 5.98 -46.67
C TYR A 95 30.22 6.93 -47.84
N GLU A 96 30.77 8.12 -47.53
CA GLU A 96 31.17 9.11 -48.52
C GLU A 96 32.60 8.86 -49.04
N SER A 97 33.44 8.18 -48.24
CA SER A 97 34.78 7.73 -48.62
C SER A 97 34.97 6.22 -48.45
N PHE A 98 35.27 5.78 -47.23
CA PHE A 98 35.36 4.38 -46.85
C PHE A 98 34.00 3.89 -46.35
N GLU A 99 33.65 2.63 -46.62
CA GLU A 99 32.38 2.06 -46.15
C GLU A 99 32.62 1.35 -44.80
N MET A 100 32.56 2.12 -43.71
CA MET A 100 32.82 1.63 -42.35
C MET A 100 31.61 1.85 -41.43
N PRO A 101 31.13 0.84 -40.69
CA PRO A 101 31.68 -0.51 -40.59
C PRO A 101 31.24 -1.42 -41.77
N PRO A 102 32.08 -2.36 -42.24
CA PRO A 102 31.86 -3.11 -43.48
C PRO A 102 30.62 -4.02 -43.51
N ASN A 103 29.98 -4.24 -42.36
CA ASN A 103 28.77 -5.06 -42.24
C ASN A 103 27.46 -4.24 -42.37
N GLY A 104 27.55 -2.95 -42.68
CA GLY A 104 26.40 -2.06 -42.90
C GLY A 104 26.59 -0.71 -42.20
N PRO A 105 25.99 0.38 -42.72
CA PRO A 105 26.10 1.71 -42.11
C PRO A 105 25.47 1.73 -40.71
N LEU A 106 25.95 2.62 -39.86
CA LEU A 106 25.32 2.88 -38.55
C LEU A 106 24.00 3.64 -38.72
N GLU A 107 23.13 3.57 -37.72
CA GLU A 107 21.92 4.40 -37.64
C GLU A 107 22.26 5.90 -37.67
N ASP A 108 21.45 6.70 -38.37
CA ASP A 108 21.69 8.13 -38.59
C ASP A 108 21.90 8.90 -37.27
N ASP A 109 21.12 8.58 -36.24
CA ASP A 109 21.22 9.21 -34.91
C ASP A 109 22.58 8.94 -34.24
N ALA A 110 23.16 7.76 -34.47
CA ALA A 110 24.47 7.40 -33.93
C ALA A 110 25.58 8.17 -34.65
N VAL A 111 25.50 8.27 -35.99
CA VAL A 111 26.43 9.06 -36.80
C VAL A 111 26.36 10.54 -36.41
N GLU A 112 25.15 11.09 -36.24
CA GLU A 112 24.93 12.47 -35.83
C GLU A 112 25.38 12.74 -34.38
N GLY A 113 25.26 11.75 -33.50
CA GLY A 113 25.82 11.82 -32.15
C GLY A 113 27.35 11.93 -32.16
N ILE A 114 28.02 11.13 -32.98
CA ILE A 114 29.48 11.18 -33.16
C ILE A 114 29.90 12.51 -33.82
N ALA A 115 29.14 12.99 -34.81
CA ALA A 115 29.40 14.28 -35.46
C ALA A 115 29.34 15.44 -34.46
N ARG A 116 28.26 15.51 -33.66
CA ARG A 116 28.12 16.52 -32.60
C ARG A 116 29.23 16.43 -31.55
N TRP A 117 29.68 15.24 -31.21
CA TRP A 117 30.82 15.05 -30.31
C TRP A 117 32.12 15.62 -30.91
N ILE A 118 32.39 15.38 -32.20
CA ILE A 118 33.56 15.97 -32.88
C ILE A 118 33.46 17.50 -32.89
N ASP A 119 32.30 18.07 -33.24
CA ASP A 119 32.06 19.51 -33.26
C ASP A 119 32.21 20.16 -31.86
N ALA A 120 31.90 19.42 -30.80
CA ALA A 120 32.15 19.85 -29.42
C ALA A 120 33.64 19.80 -29.02
N GLY A 121 34.55 19.51 -29.96
CA GLY A 121 35.99 19.44 -29.72
C GLY A 121 36.49 18.03 -29.36
N ALA A 122 35.69 16.99 -29.63
CA ALA A 122 35.98 15.60 -29.31
C ALA A 122 36.39 15.38 -27.83
N PRO A 123 35.60 15.85 -26.85
CA PRO A 123 35.92 15.69 -25.43
C PRO A 123 36.06 14.21 -25.07
N TRP A 124 37.23 13.82 -24.57
CA TRP A 124 37.55 12.44 -24.21
C TRP A 124 37.91 12.35 -22.71
N PRO A 125 37.32 11.43 -21.93
CA PRO A 125 37.64 11.34 -20.51
C PRO A 125 39.10 10.93 -20.26
N ALA A 126 39.77 11.64 -19.35
CA ALA A 126 41.18 11.38 -19.04
C ALA A 126 41.44 9.92 -18.63
N GLY A 127 42.46 9.30 -19.22
CA GLY A 127 42.88 7.92 -18.91
C GLY A 127 42.04 6.81 -19.55
N VAL A 128 41.04 7.15 -20.38
CA VAL A 128 40.23 6.14 -21.08
C VAL A 128 40.98 5.59 -22.29
N ILE A 129 41.12 4.27 -22.34
CA ILE A 129 41.58 3.48 -23.49
C ILE A 129 40.43 2.53 -23.86
N LEU A 130 39.93 2.60 -25.09
CA LEU A 130 38.92 1.67 -25.59
C LEU A 130 39.57 0.31 -25.85
N LYS A 131 38.99 -0.74 -25.26
CA LYS A 131 39.39 -2.12 -25.50
C LYS A 131 38.26 -2.85 -26.25
N PRO A 132 38.57 -3.90 -27.02
CA PRO A 132 37.54 -4.84 -27.46
C PRO A 132 36.79 -5.34 -26.22
N THR A 133 35.52 -5.71 -26.37
CA THR A 133 34.83 -6.46 -25.30
C THR A 133 35.57 -7.78 -25.11
N GLU A 134 36.44 -7.85 -24.11
CA GLU A 134 37.13 -9.07 -23.73
C GLU A 134 36.15 -9.99 -23.00
N ALA A 135 36.36 -11.29 -23.14
CA ALA A 135 35.77 -12.28 -22.25
C ALA A 135 36.06 -11.90 -20.79
N ILE A 136 35.17 -12.26 -19.87
CA ILE A 136 35.30 -12.02 -18.43
C ILE A 136 36.74 -12.26 -17.96
N THR A 137 37.41 -11.21 -17.50
CA THR A 137 38.83 -11.27 -17.13
C THR A 137 38.99 -11.82 -15.72
N ASP A 138 40.18 -12.33 -15.40
CA ASP A 138 40.51 -12.79 -14.05
C ASP A 138 40.39 -11.63 -13.04
N GLU A 139 40.81 -10.41 -13.42
CA GLU A 139 40.68 -9.23 -12.56
C GLU A 139 39.21 -8.86 -12.28
N ALA A 140 38.31 -9.12 -13.22
CA ALA A 140 36.88 -8.88 -13.02
C ALA A 140 36.28 -9.90 -12.03
N ARG A 141 36.79 -11.14 -12.02
CA ARG A 141 36.42 -12.16 -11.03
C ARG A 141 36.94 -11.82 -9.63
N ASP A 142 38.04 -11.08 -9.51
CA ASP A 142 38.62 -10.63 -8.24
C ASP A 142 37.77 -9.57 -7.49
N TRP A 143 36.72 -9.02 -8.11
CA TRP A 143 35.84 -8.07 -7.44
C TRP A 143 35.12 -8.73 -6.25
N TRP A 144 35.03 -7.98 -5.13
CA TRP A 144 34.70 -8.52 -3.81
C TRP A 144 33.39 -9.33 -3.75
N CYS A 145 32.36 -8.95 -4.53
CA CYS A 145 31.06 -9.61 -4.45
C CYS A 145 31.01 -10.95 -5.19
N TYR A 146 31.92 -11.18 -6.15
CA TYR A 146 32.01 -12.44 -6.90
C TYR A 146 32.90 -13.46 -6.20
N GLN A 147 33.69 -13.02 -5.22
CA GLN A 147 34.48 -13.90 -4.39
C GLN A 147 33.56 -14.77 -3.51
N PRO A 148 33.89 -16.06 -3.31
CA PRO A 148 33.22 -16.90 -2.33
C PRO A 148 33.14 -16.23 -0.96
N LEU A 149 32.08 -16.54 -0.20
CA LEU A 149 31.91 -16.01 1.15
C LEU A 149 33.10 -16.40 2.03
N SER A 150 33.80 -15.39 2.56
CA SER A 150 34.83 -15.62 3.56
C SER A 150 34.22 -16.03 4.91
N ASP A 151 35.01 -16.60 5.80
CA ASP A 151 34.64 -16.89 7.20
C ASP A 151 35.64 -16.20 8.14
N PRO A 152 35.56 -14.86 8.28
CA PRO A 152 36.56 -14.10 8.99
C PRO A 152 36.47 -14.34 10.49
N THR A 153 37.63 -14.44 11.14
CA THR A 153 37.71 -14.56 12.59
C THR A 153 37.30 -13.26 13.26
N VAL A 154 36.48 -13.35 14.31
CA VAL A 154 36.04 -12.18 15.09
C VAL A 154 37.28 -11.44 15.65
N PRO A 155 37.42 -10.12 15.41
CA PRO A 155 38.60 -9.37 15.86
C PRO A 155 38.79 -9.36 17.37
N ASP A 156 40.06 -9.40 17.78
CA ASP A 156 40.44 -9.02 19.14
C ASP A 156 40.60 -7.50 19.20
N VAL A 157 40.00 -6.86 20.20
CA VAL A 157 39.86 -5.40 20.28
C VAL A 157 40.30 -4.89 21.63
N ASP A 158 40.89 -3.68 21.62
CA ASP A 158 41.17 -2.96 22.85
C ASP A 158 39.84 -2.49 23.49
N ASP A 159 39.72 -2.55 24.81
CA ASP A 159 38.49 -2.20 25.55
C ASP A 159 37.23 -3.03 25.14
N PRO A 160 37.24 -4.36 25.37
CA PRO A 160 36.11 -5.22 25.06
C PRO A 160 34.88 -4.94 25.93
N ALA A 161 34.94 -4.04 26.91
CA ALA A 161 33.83 -3.73 27.80
C ALA A 161 32.69 -2.99 27.09
N TRP A 162 32.97 -2.29 25.98
CA TRP A 162 31.92 -1.70 25.13
C TRP A 162 31.16 -2.76 24.32
N CYS A 163 31.85 -3.81 23.86
CA CYS A 163 31.27 -4.83 23.00
C CYS A 163 30.25 -5.70 23.76
N ARG A 164 29.05 -5.88 23.18
CA ARG A 164 28.02 -6.79 23.72
C ARG A 164 27.92 -8.09 22.95
N ASN A 165 28.24 -8.07 21.66
CA ASN A 165 28.36 -9.26 20.82
C ASN A 165 29.48 -9.09 19.77
N GLU A 166 29.61 -10.05 18.87
CA GLU A 166 30.67 -10.12 17.87
C GLU A 166 30.62 -8.99 16.84
N ILE A 167 29.43 -8.47 16.50
CA ILE A 167 29.27 -7.31 15.59
C ILE A 167 30.10 -6.13 16.12
N ASP A 168 30.00 -5.88 17.42
CA ASP A 168 30.67 -4.75 18.05
C ASP A 168 32.19 -4.86 17.98
N ARG A 169 32.75 -6.06 17.87
CA ARG A 169 34.20 -6.25 17.72
C ARG A 169 34.68 -5.84 16.35
N PHE A 170 33.94 -6.15 15.28
CA PHE A 170 34.26 -5.67 13.93
C PHE A 170 34.16 -4.14 13.83
N ILE A 171 33.08 -3.56 14.38
CA ILE A 171 32.89 -2.11 14.37
C ILE A 171 33.97 -1.41 15.21
N LEU A 172 34.24 -1.89 16.42
CA LEU A 172 35.24 -1.29 17.30
C LEU A 172 36.65 -1.39 16.72
N ALA A 173 37.03 -2.53 16.12
CA ALA A 173 38.30 -2.67 15.42
C ALA A 173 38.44 -1.63 14.30
N ARG A 174 37.40 -1.43 13.49
CA ARG A 174 37.40 -0.44 12.42
C ARG A 174 37.53 0.99 12.96
N LEU A 175 36.75 1.34 13.98
CA LEU A 175 36.82 2.66 14.62
C LEU A 175 38.22 2.93 15.22
N GLN A 176 38.80 1.95 15.90
CA GLN A 176 40.14 2.07 16.50
C GLN A 176 41.23 2.25 15.45
N SER A 177 41.13 1.55 14.31
CA SER A 177 42.07 1.72 13.20
C SER A 177 42.11 3.15 12.65
N GLU A 178 41.00 3.88 12.80
CA GLU A 178 40.81 5.26 12.36
C GLU A 178 40.94 6.28 13.53
N GLY A 179 41.31 5.83 14.73
CA GLY A 179 41.45 6.67 15.92
C GLY A 179 40.12 7.22 16.48
N LEU A 180 38.99 6.64 16.07
CA LEU A 180 37.65 6.99 16.52
C LEU A 180 37.22 6.17 17.73
N ARG A 181 36.20 6.66 18.43
CA ARG A 181 35.53 5.97 19.53
C ARG A 181 34.04 5.88 19.23
N PRO A 182 33.29 4.94 19.81
CA PRO A 182 31.83 4.94 19.71
C PRO A 182 31.18 6.01 20.59
N ALA A 183 29.91 6.34 20.31
CA ALA A 183 29.08 7.17 21.18
C ALA A 183 28.64 6.42 22.44
N ALA A 184 28.23 7.18 23.46
CA ALA A 184 27.61 6.60 24.66
C ALA A 184 26.29 5.89 24.30
N PRO A 185 25.85 4.90 25.10
CA PRO A 185 24.53 4.28 24.91
C PRO A 185 23.39 5.31 24.94
N ALA A 186 22.35 5.08 24.14
CA ALA A 186 21.14 5.89 24.14
C ALA A 186 20.38 5.75 25.48
N GLU A 187 19.63 6.81 25.84
CA GLU A 187 18.77 6.73 27.01
C GLU A 187 17.71 5.61 26.86
N PRO A 188 17.38 4.87 27.94
CA PRO A 188 16.50 3.71 27.87
C PRO A 188 15.16 3.95 27.15
N ARG A 189 14.52 5.10 27.37
CA ARG A 189 13.23 5.43 26.72
C ARG A 189 13.36 5.69 25.22
N LYS A 190 14.42 6.39 24.80
CA LYS A 190 14.72 6.60 23.37
C LYS A 190 15.01 5.28 22.69
N LEU A 191 15.84 4.45 23.33
CA LEU A 191 16.18 3.12 22.83
C LEU A 191 14.96 2.20 22.71
N ALA A 192 14.05 2.23 23.69
CA ALA A 192 12.78 1.49 23.66
C ALA A 192 11.87 1.98 22.52
N ARG A 193 11.74 3.30 22.34
CA ARG A 193 10.98 3.88 21.23
C ARG A 193 11.57 3.49 19.88
N ARG A 194 12.89 3.56 19.72
CA ARG A 194 13.62 3.18 18.51
C ARG A 194 13.39 1.73 18.12
N VAL A 195 13.57 0.81 19.06
CA VAL A 195 13.41 -0.62 18.75
C VAL A 195 11.95 -0.99 18.45
N HIS A 196 10.98 -0.32 19.08
CA HIS A 196 9.56 -0.52 18.78
C HIS A 196 9.24 -0.21 17.32
N PHE A 197 9.65 0.95 16.81
CA PHE A 197 9.45 1.29 15.39
C PHE A 197 10.30 0.40 14.47
N ALA A 198 11.54 0.09 14.85
CA ALA A 198 12.40 -0.76 14.02
C ALA A 198 11.81 -2.15 13.82
N VAL A 199 11.22 -2.75 14.86
CA VAL A 199 10.69 -4.12 14.80
C VAL A 199 9.24 -4.15 14.32
N THR A 200 8.37 -3.29 14.86
CA THR A 200 6.90 -3.36 14.64
C THR A 200 6.34 -2.24 13.75
N GLY A 201 7.11 -1.17 13.53
CA GLY A 201 6.62 0.05 12.88
C GLY A 201 5.61 0.85 13.70
N LEU A 202 5.43 0.51 14.98
CA LEU A 202 4.46 1.12 15.90
C LEU A 202 5.16 1.80 17.09
N PRO A 203 4.56 2.86 17.65
CA PRO A 203 5.05 3.45 18.89
C PRO A 203 4.89 2.47 20.07
N PRO A 204 5.71 2.60 21.14
CA PRO A 204 5.53 1.82 22.35
C PRO A 204 4.21 2.10 23.05
N GLU A 205 3.66 1.09 23.72
CA GLU A 205 2.51 1.29 24.60
C GLU A 205 2.92 2.09 25.86
N PRO A 206 2.09 3.04 26.34
CA PRO A 206 2.40 3.82 27.54
C PRO A 206 2.70 2.97 28.78
N ALA A 207 2.11 1.78 28.90
CA ALA A 207 2.35 0.85 30.01
C ALA A 207 3.80 0.32 30.06
N LEU A 208 4.57 0.43 28.97
CA LEU A 208 5.96 -0.01 28.92
C LEU A 208 6.90 0.94 29.71
N VAL A 209 6.48 2.18 29.99
CA VAL A 209 7.32 3.22 30.62
C VAL A 209 7.95 2.74 31.93
N ASP A 210 7.21 2.02 32.77
CA ASP A 210 7.67 1.57 34.09
C ASP A 210 8.58 0.32 34.01
N ARG A 211 8.56 -0.39 32.88
CA ARG A 211 9.38 -1.59 32.63
C ARG A 211 10.75 -1.25 32.06
N VAL A 212 10.87 -0.13 31.35
CA VAL A 212 12.12 0.29 30.70
C VAL A 212 13.20 0.57 31.75
N GLY A 213 14.32 -0.17 31.68
CA GLY A 213 15.44 -0.03 32.62
C GLY A 213 15.19 -0.59 34.02
N SER A 214 14.11 -1.34 34.23
CA SER A 214 13.77 -1.92 35.55
C SER A 214 14.67 -3.10 35.94
N GLU A 215 15.13 -3.88 34.97
CA GLU A 215 15.98 -5.08 35.13
C GLU A 215 17.20 -5.00 34.19
N ALA A 216 18.21 -5.86 34.36
CA ALA A 216 19.44 -5.78 33.55
C ALA A 216 19.26 -6.20 32.08
N ASP A 217 18.34 -7.13 31.81
CA ASP A 217 18.02 -7.75 30.52
C ASP A 217 16.70 -7.23 29.91
N TRP A 218 16.19 -6.11 30.42
CA TRP A 218 14.91 -5.53 30.00
C TRP A 218 14.79 -5.34 28.48
N TYR A 219 15.91 -5.03 27.82
CA TYR A 219 15.94 -4.69 26.40
C TYR A 219 15.96 -5.93 25.51
N GLU A 220 16.73 -6.96 25.88
CA GLU A 220 16.71 -8.27 25.24
C GLU A 220 15.32 -8.89 25.32
N ASN A 221 14.71 -8.86 26.52
CA ASN A 221 13.34 -9.35 26.72
C ASN A 221 12.31 -8.54 25.91
N LEU A 222 12.51 -7.23 25.75
CA LEU A 222 11.67 -6.40 24.88
C LEU A 222 11.81 -6.80 23.41
N ILE A 223 13.02 -7.00 22.89
CA ILE A 223 13.24 -7.45 21.51
C ILE A 223 12.55 -8.79 21.26
N ASP A 224 12.76 -9.76 22.16
CA ASP A 224 12.17 -11.10 22.04
C ASP A 224 10.64 -11.02 22.03
N GLN A 225 10.05 -10.15 22.86
CA GLN A 225 8.60 -9.89 22.84
C GLN A 225 8.15 -9.25 21.52
N LEU A 226 8.88 -8.27 20.98
CA LEU A 226 8.50 -7.56 19.76
C LEU A 226 8.59 -8.43 18.50
N LEU A 227 9.61 -9.30 18.41
CA LEU A 227 9.78 -10.22 17.28
C LEU A 227 8.67 -11.28 17.20
N GLU A 228 8.02 -11.57 18.32
CA GLU A 228 6.86 -12.49 18.38
C GLU A 228 5.51 -11.82 18.11
N GLN A 229 5.46 -10.49 18.00
CA GLN A 229 4.21 -9.79 17.67
C GLN A 229 3.89 -9.91 16.18
N SER A 230 2.60 -10.03 15.83
CA SER A 230 2.15 -10.02 14.43
C SER A 230 2.57 -8.76 13.66
N ALA A 231 2.76 -7.66 14.40
CA ALA A 231 3.22 -6.39 13.86
C ALA A 231 4.65 -6.45 13.28
N TYR A 232 5.47 -7.43 13.69
CA TYR A 232 6.78 -7.67 13.09
C TYR A 232 6.66 -8.05 11.61
N GLY A 233 5.88 -9.08 11.27
CA GLY A 233 5.70 -9.51 9.88
C GLY A 233 5.03 -8.45 9.01
N GLU A 234 4.06 -7.71 9.56
CA GLU A 234 3.46 -6.55 8.88
C GLU A 234 4.50 -5.45 8.59
N ASN A 235 5.42 -5.21 9.53
CA ASN A 235 6.47 -4.22 9.39
C ASN A 235 7.51 -4.64 8.35
N GLN A 236 7.99 -5.89 8.44
CA GLN A 236 8.98 -6.46 7.53
C GLN A 236 8.46 -6.58 6.10
N ALA A 237 7.18 -6.93 5.95
CA ALA A 237 6.54 -7.02 4.63
C ALA A 237 6.62 -5.70 3.86
N ARG A 238 6.56 -4.53 4.52
CA ARG A 238 6.64 -3.23 3.83
C ARG A 238 7.91 -3.12 2.98
N PHE A 239 9.05 -3.53 3.51
CA PHE A 239 10.33 -3.49 2.81
C PHE A 239 10.37 -4.51 1.66
N TRP A 240 9.88 -5.73 1.89
CA TRP A 240 9.83 -6.74 0.83
C TRP A 240 8.92 -6.35 -0.33
N LEU A 241 7.77 -5.77 -0.02
CA LEU A 241 6.78 -5.35 -1.01
C LEU A 241 7.32 -4.24 -1.92
N ASP A 242 8.30 -3.44 -1.46
CA ASP A 242 8.98 -2.41 -2.25
C ASP A 242 9.86 -3.04 -3.34
N LEU A 243 10.63 -4.06 -2.96
CA LEU A 243 11.52 -4.80 -3.88
C LEU A 243 10.74 -5.49 -5.00
N VAL A 244 9.59 -6.06 -4.68
CA VAL A 244 8.77 -6.84 -5.62
C VAL A 244 7.72 -5.99 -6.35
N ARG A 245 7.76 -4.66 -6.19
CA ARG A 245 6.81 -3.71 -6.81
C ARG A 245 5.35 -4.05 -6.56
N TYR A 246 5.02 -4.51 -5.35
CA TYR A 246 3.66 -4.92 -5.03
C TYR A 246 2.66 -3.78 -5.30
N ALA A 247 1.57 -4.12 -6.00
CA ALA A 247 0.43 -3.24 -6.18
C ALA A 247 -0.86 -4.07 -6.30
N ASP A 248 -1.97 -3.48 -5.85
CA ASP A 248 -3.33 -4.03 -6.00
C ASP A 248 -3.94 -3.66 -7.36
N SER A 249 -3.12 -3.15 -8.29
CA SER A 249 -3.55 -2.68 -9.60
C SER A 249 -2.46 -2.87 -10.68
N ASP A 250 -2.86 -2.78 -11.95
CA ASP A 250 -2.02 -3.05 -13.11
C ASP A 250 -0.97 -1.98 -13.40
N GLY A 251 -1.33 -0.70 -13.33
CA GLY A 251 -0.49 0.47 -13.64
C GLY A 251 -0.65 1.05 -15.06
N TYR A 252 0.22 2.01 -15.39
CA TYR A 252 0.36 2.71 -16.67
C TYR A 252 -0.82 3.58 -17.13
N ASN A 253 -1.47 3.37 -18.28
CA ASN A 253 -2.61 4.19 -18.71
C ASN A 253 -3.95 3.62 -18.22
N ALA A 254 -4.05 2.29 -18.16
CA ALA A 254 -5.26 1.56 -17.82
C ALA A 254 -5.10 0.75 -16.52
N ASP A 255 -5.14 1.45 -15.39
CA ASP A 255 -4.81 0.92 -14.07
C ASP A 255 -5.97 0.12 -13.43
N HIS A 256 -6.19 -1.09 -13.93
CA HIS A 256 -7.22 -2.03 -13.46
C HIS A 256 -6.85 -2.67 -12.12
N SER A 257 -7.85 -3.08 -11.35
CA SER A 257 -7.63 -3.73 -10.06
C SER A 257 -7.21 -5.19 -10.22
N ARG A 258 -6.31 -5.64 -9.35
CA ARG A 258 -5.87 -7.03 -9.16
C ARG A 258 -6.48 -7.58 -7.88
N PRO A 259 -7.72 -8.08 -7.89
CA PRO A 259 -8.45 -8.43 -6.68
C PRO A 259 -7.76 -9.52 -5.84
N GLU A 260 -6.98 -10.40 -6.46
CA GLU A 260 -6.31 -11.53 -5.81
C GLU A 260 -4.90 -11.19 -5.29
N ALA A 261 -4.33 -10.03 -5.66
CA ALA A 261 -2.94 -9.67 -5.35
C ALA A 261 -2.66 -9.64 -3.83
N HIS A 262 -3.65 -9.24 -3.03
CA HIS A 262 -3.54 -9.16 -1.58
C HIS A 262 -3.16 -10.48 -0.90
N HIS A 263 -3.45 -11.63 -1.52
CA HIS A 263 -3.01 -12.93 -1.01
C HIS A 263 -1.48 -13.01 -0.90
N TYR A 264 -0.76 -12.41 -1.84
CA TYR A 264 0.71 -12.36 -1.80
C TYR A 264 1.21 -11.50 -0.64
N ARG A 265 0.66 -10.29 -0.44
CA ARG A 265 0.98 -9.45 0.72
C ARG A 265 0.79 -10.21 2.02
N ASP A 266 -0.35 -10.88 2.17
CA ASP A 266 -0.68 -11.60 3.40
C ASP A 266 0.23 -12.84 3.59
N TYR A 267 0.63 -13.50 2.51
CA TYR A 267 1.63 -14.58 2.53
C TYR A 267 3.02 -14.08 2.97
N VAL A 268 3.47 -12.92 2.50
CA VAL A 268 4.74 -12.30 2.91
C VAL A 268 4.70 -11.97 4.40
N ILE A 269 3.61 -11.36 4.88
CA ILE A 269 3.41 -11.05 6.31
C ILE A 269 3.47 -12.32 7.16
N ARG A 270 2.76 -13.38 6.76
CA ARG A 270 2.78 -14.67 7.48
C ARG A 270 4.18 -15.29 7.47
N SER A 271 4.84 -15.33 6.31
CA SER A 271 6.17 -15.92 6.15
C SER A 271 7.19 -15.28 7.09
N PHE A 272 7.15 -13.94 7.27
CA PHE A 272 8.02 -13.28 8.23
C PHE A 272 7.62 -13.55 9.68
N ASN A 273 6.32 -13.50 10.02
CA ASN A 273 5.87 -13.78 11.39
C ASN A 273 6.22 -15.21 11.86
N GLU A 274 6.10 -16.19 10.95
CA GLU A 274 6.45 -17.59 11.18
C GLU A 274 7.96 -17.84 11.13
N ASP A 275 8.76 -16.81 10.82
CA ASP A 275 10.21 -16.89 10.62
C ASP A 275 10.60 -17.98 9.62
N LYS A 276 9.87 -18.03 8.50
CA LYS A 276 10.13 -18.96 7.41
C LYS A 276 11.60 -18.79 6.97
N PRO A 277 12.39 -19.88 6.91
CA PRO A 277 13.75 -19.82 6.41
C PRO A 277 13.82 -19.10 5.07
N TYR A 278 14.71 -18.10 4.96
CA TYR A 278 14.76 -17.23 3.78
C TYR A 278 15.04 -17.99 2.48
N ASP A 279 15.86 -19.03 2.53
CA ASP A 279 16.10 -19.96 1.42
C ASP A 279 14.81 -20.63 0.93
N ARG A 280 13.98 -21.13 1.86
CA ARG A 280 12.67 -21.70 1.53
C ARG A 280 11.71 -20.63 0.99
N PHE A 281 11.74 -19.43 1.56
CA PHE A 281 10.95 -18.31 1.06
C PHE A 281 11.31 -17.98 -0.39
N VAL A 282 12.60 -17.89 -0.74
CA VAL A 282 13.10 -17.69 -2.12
C VAL A 282 12.61 -18.79 -3.06
N LEU A 283 12.72 -20.06 -2.64
CA LEU A 283 12.24 -21.20 -3.41
C LEU A 283 10.75 -21.08 -3.76
N GLU A 284 9.92 -20.71 -2.78
CA GLU A 284 8.47 -20.52 -2.98
C GLU A 284 8.15 -19.34 -3.91
N GLN A 285 8.94 -18.25 -3.88
CA GLN A 285 8.76 -17.10 -4.79
C GLN A 285 8.87 -17.50 -6.26
N LEU A 286 9.87 -18.32 -6.58
CA LEU A 286 10.25 -18.61 -7.96
C LEU A 286 9.60 -19.89 -8.50
N ALA A 287 9.42 -20.89 -7.63
CA ALA A 287 9.09 -22.25 -8.05
C ALA A 287 8.14 -22.97 -7.07
N GLY A 288 7.34 -22.24 -6.28
CA GLY A 288 6.43 -22.83 -5.30
C GLY A 288 5.47 -23.89 -5.87
N ASP A 289 5.01 -23.71 -7.10
CA ASP A 289 4.17 -24.66 -7.83
C ASP A 289 4.90 -25.95 -8.27
N GLU A 290 6.23 -25.92 -8.36
CA GLU A 290 7.08 -27.06 -8.75
C GLU A 290 7.58 -27.84 -7.53
N ILE A 291 7.96 -27.13 -6.46
CA ILE A 291 8.58 -27.74 -5.27
C ILE A 291 7.55 -28.26 -4.26
N ASP A 292 6.35 -27.68 -4.22
CA ASP A 292 5.30 -28.04 -3.25
C ASP A 292 3.88 -27.81 -3.82
N PRO A 293 3.52 -28.58 -4.87
CA PRO A 293 2.31 -28.36 -5.68
C PRO A 293 0.97 -28.51 -4.94
N GLY A 294 0.96 -29.18 -3.79
CA GLY A 294 -0.22 -29.36 -2.93
C GLY A 294 -0.39 -28.28 -1.88
N ASN A 295 0.64 -27.45 -1.66
CA ASN A 295 0.64 -26.42 -0.63
C ASN A 295 0.18 -25.08 -1.21
N ARG A 296 -0.98 -24.62 -0.76
CA ARG A 296 -1.57 -23.34 -1.19
C ARG A 296 -0.62 -22.16 -0.97
N ASP A 297 0.11 -22.11 0.15
CA ASP A 297 1.00 -20.98 0.44
C ASP A 297 2.22 -20.98 -0.49
N ALA A 298 2.78 -22.15 -0.83
CA ALA A 298 3.85 -22.24 -1.83
C ALA A 298 3.38 -21.71 -3.20
N LEU A 299 2.17 -22.06 -3.62
CA LEU A 299 1.58 -21.51 -4.85
C LEU A 299 1.37 -19.99 -4.76
N ILE A 300 0.93 -19.46 -3.62
CA ILE A 300 0.82 -18.01 -3.40
C ILE A 300 2.20 -17.33 -3.51
N GLY A 301 3.29 -18.00 -3.10
CA GLY A 301 4.65 -17.51 -3.31
C GLY A 301 4.93 -17.12 -4.77
N THR A 302 4.43 -17.91 -5.73
CA THR A 302 4.63 -17.64 -7.18
C THR A 302 3.93 -16.38 -7.69
N MET A 303 3.07 -15.74 -6.89
CA MET A 303 2.50 -14.42 -7.21
C MET A 303 3.57 -13.32 -7.30
N TYR A 304 4.77 -13.53 -6.75
CA TYR A 304 5.95 -12.70 -7.03
C TYR A 304 6.14 -12.48 -8.53
N LEU A 305 6.00 -13.56 -9.31
CA LEU A 305 6.03 -13.57 -10.77
C LEU A 305 4.70 -13.09 -11.36
N ARG A 306 4.02 -12.11 -10.76
CA ARG A 306 2.79 -11.47 -11.30
C ARG A 306 2.76 -9.96 -11.07
N HIS A 307 3.79 -9.38 -10.45
CA HIS A 307 3.81 -7.95 -10.07
C HIS A 307 4.37 -7.00 -11.14
N TRP A 308 4.58 -7.43 -12.39
CA TRP A 308 4.87 -6.53 -13.53
C TRP A 308 3.73 -5.55 -13.81
N ILE A 309 4.00 -4.53 -14.62
CA ILE A 309 2.99 -3.63 -15.18
C ILE A 309 2.30 -4.29 -16.37
N TYR A 310 0.97 -4.20 -16.42
CA TYR A 310 0.17 -4.77 -17.50
C TYR A 310 -0.79 -3.72 -18.06
N GLU A 311 -0.98 -3.70 -19.37
CA GLU A 311 -1.97 -2.85 -20.02
C GLU A 311 -2.86 -3.72 -20.90
N TYR A 312 -4.07 -4.03 -20.42
CA TYR A 312 -5.02 -4.92 -21.10
C TYR A 312 -5.49 -4.44 -22.48
N ASN A 313 -5.18 -3.20 -22.87
CA ASN A 313 -5.54 -2.62 -24.16
C ASN A 313 -4.34 -2.43 -25.11
N GLN A 314 -3.18 -3.02 -24.80
CA GLN A 314 -2.02 -2.99 -25.67
C GLN A 314 -2.19 -3.97 -26.84
N ARG A 315 -2.10 -3.46 -28.07
CA ARG A 315 -2.30 -4.27 -29.29
C ARG A 315 -1.08 -5.10 -29.68
N ASP A 316 0.11 -4.59 -29.37
CA ASP A 316 1.36 -5.33 -29.51
C ASP A 316 1.53 -6.29 -28.32
N VAL A 317 0.85 -7.43 -28.43
CA VAL A 317 0.82 -8.47 -27.39
C VAL A 317 2.20 -9.10 -27.19
N GLU A 318 2.93 -9.32 -28.29
CA GLU A 318 4.27 -9.90 -28.26
C GLU A 318 5.28 -8.96 -27.59
N GLY A 319 5.26 -7.67 -27.96
CA GLY A 319 6.09 -6.65 -27.33
C GLY A 319 5.80 -6.48 -25.83
N GLN A 320 4.52 -6.50 -25.43
CA GLN A 320 4.15 -6.50 -24.02
C GLN A 320 4.65 -7.75 -23.29
N TRP A 321 4.53 -8.94 -23.89
CA TRP A 321 5.04 -10.17 -23.30
C TRP A 321 6.56 -10.15 -23.13
N ALA A 322 7.29 -9.63 -24.12
CA ALA A 322 8.73 -9.42 -24.02
C ALA A 322 9.10 -8.47 -22.87
N GLN A 323 8.36 -7.37 -22.69
CA GLN A 323 8.55 -6.44 -21.57
C GLN A 323 8.30 -7.10 -20.21
N ILE A 324 7.26 -7.94 -20.10
CA ILE A 324 6.96 -8.70 -18.86
C ILE A 324 8.11 -9.64 -18.50
N LEU A 325 8.63 -10.40 -19.49
CA LEU A 325 9.77 -11.29 -19.25
C LEU A 325 11.05 -10.51 -18.87
N ASN A 326 11.25 -9.33 -19.45
CA ASN A 326 12.36 -8.44 -19.06
C ASN A 326 12.20 -7.97 -17.61
N ASP A 327 11.02 -7.47 -17.23
CA ASP A 327 10.74 -7.01 -15.87
C ASP A 327 11.01 -8.11 -14.83
N VAL A 328 10.49 -9.32 -15.04
CA VAL A 328 10.70 -10.46 -14.14
C VAL A 328 12.19 -10.83 -14.02
N THR A 329 12.92 -10.80 -15.15
CA THR A 329 14.35 -11.14 -15.20
C THR A 329 15.19 -10.10 -14.46
N GLU A 330 15.02 -8.82 -14.80
CA GLU A 330 15.74 -7.68 -14.21
C GLU A 330 15.50 -7.63 -12.69
N THR A 331 14.24 -7.80 -12.28
CA THR A 331 13.87 -7.81 -10.85
C THR A 331 14.50 -8.92 -10.07
N THR A 332 14.50 -10.13 -10.63
CA THR A 332 15.08 -11.28 -9.94
C THR A 332 16.57 -11.07 -9.71
N ALA A 333 17.27 -10.47 -10.67
CA ALA A 333 18.68 -10.14 -10.55
C ALA A 333 18.93 -9.03 -9.52
N ASP A 334 18.20 -7.92 -9.59
CA ASP A 334 18.31 -6.80 -8.64
C ASP A 334 17.99 -7.26 -7.20
N LEU A 335 16.90 -8.02 -7.06
CA LEU A 335 16.41 -8.46 -5.77
C LEU A 335 17.33 -9.51 -5.17
N PHE A 336 17.61 -10.62 -5.83
CA PHE A 336 18.33 -11.71 -5.16
C PHE A 336 19.84 -11.63 -5.28
N LEU A 337 20.36 -10.98 -6.33
CA LEU A 337 21.78 -11.00 -6.66
C LEU A 337 22.44 -9.61 -6.53
N ALA A 338 21.65 -8.54 -6.44
CA ALA A 338 22.13 -7.16 -6.54
C ALA A 338 23.02 -6.95 -7.77
N GLN A 339 22.54 -7.44 -8.93
CA GLN A 339 23.24 -7.34 -10.22
C GLN A 339 22.38 -6.57 -11.23
N GLY A 340 22.83 -5.37 -11.62
CA GLY A 340 22.14 -4.52 -12.57
C GLY A 340 22.19 -5.04 -14.01
N LEU A 341 21.37 -6.05 -14.35
CA LEU A 341 21.39 -6.69 -15.68
C LEU A 341 20.72 -5.88 -16.80
N LYS A 342 20.01 -4.79 -16.48
CA LYS A 342 19.22 -4.02 -17.45
C LYS A 342 20.04 -3.53 -18.66
N CYS A 343 21.28 -3.06 -18.45
CA CYS A 343 22.15 -2.64 -19.56
C CYS A 343 22.59 -3.83 -20.43
N ALA A 344 22.76 -5.02 -19.82
CA ALA A 344 23.17 -6.23 -20.51
C ALA A 344 22.12 -6.72 -21.54
N ARG A 345 20.87 -6.21 -21.48
CA ARG A 345 19.80 -6.60 -22.41
C ARG A 345 20.13 -6.32 -23.88
N CYS A 346 20.74 -5.16 -24.16
CA CYS A 346 20.96 -4.68 -25.53
C CYS A 346 22.40 -4.87 -26.00
N HIS A 347 23.36 -4.92 -25.08
CA HIS A 347 24.79 -5.11 -25.35
C HIS A 347 25.46 -5.61 -24.06
N ASP A 348 26.70 -6.11 -24.12
CA ASP A 348 27.44 -6.49 -22.91
C ASP A 348 27.53 -5.32 -21.91
N HIS A 349 27.35 -5.57 -20.62
CA HIS A 349 27.27 -4.51 -19.62
C HIS A 349 28.51 -3.62 -19.64
N LYS A 350 28.28 -2.29 -19.59
CA LYS A 350 29.32 -1.29 -19.85
C LYS A 350 30.45 -1.28 -18.81
N PHE A 351 30.13 -1.60 -17.56
CA PHE A 351 31.04 -1.45 -16.41
C PHE A 351 31.27 -2.75 -15.65
N ASP A 352 30.38 -3.72 -15.85
CA ASP A 352 30.39 -4.96 -15.09
C ASP A 352 30.64 -6.11 -16.05
N PRO A 353 31.29 -7.18 -15.57
CA PRO A 353 31.59 -8.35 -16.39
C PRO A 353 30.34 -9.23 -16.60
N LEU A 354 29.24 -8.61 -17.07
CA LEU A 354 27.96 -9.24 -17.33
C LEU A 354 27.68 -9.16 -18.83
N LEU A 355 27.63 -10.31 -19.49
CA LEU A 355 27.46 -10.38 -20.94
C LEU A 355 25.99 -10.25 -21.33
N GLN A 356 25.72 -9.82 -22.57
CA GLN A 356 24.37 -9.87 -23.12
C GLN A 356 23.84 -11.31 -23.13
N LYS A 357 24.71 -12.27 -23.40
CA LYS A 357 24.37 -13.68 -23.31
C LYS A 357 23.94 -14.08 -21.89
N ASP A 358 24.52 -13.52 -20.83
CA ASP A 358 24.12 -13.78 -19.44
C ASP A 358 22.69 -13.31 -19.18
N TYR A 359 22.32 -12.13 -19.71
CA TYR A 359 20.95 -11.63 -19.62
C TYR A 359 19.94 -12.60 -20.22
N TYR A 360 20.17 -13.05 -21.46
CA TYR A 360 19.23 -13.96 -22.13
C TYR A 360 19.28 -15.38 -21.56
N ALA A 361 20.42 -15.82 -21.03
CA ALA A 361 20.52 -17.09 -20.31
C ALA A 361 19.72 -17.06 -19.00
N LEU A 362 19.75 -15.95 -18.25
CA LEU A 362 18.92 -15.78 -17.06
C LEU A 362 17.43 -15.70 -17.44
N ARG A 363 17.08 -14.93 -18.49
CA ARG A 363 15.72 -14.84 -19.03
C ARG A 363 15.18 -16.20 -19.50
N ALA A 364 16.05 -17.11 -19.93
CA ALA A 364 15.64 -18.45 -20.37
C ALA A 364 15.02 -19.31 -19.24
N PHE A 365 15.27 -18.98 -17.97
CA PHE A 365 14.56 -19.60 -16.84
C PHE A 365 13.09 -19.18 -16.77
N PHE A 366 12.77 -17.95 -17.17
CA PHE A 366 11.41 -17.37 -17.14
C PHE A 366 10.69 -17.44 -18.49
N THR A 367 11.38 -17.78 -19.57
CA THR A 367 10.75 -17.90 -20.90
C THR A 367 9.53 -18.85 -20.94
N PRO A 368 9.46 -19.96 -20.16
CA PRO A 368 8.26 -20.80 -20.09
C PRO A 368 7.09 -20.20 -19.29
N LEU A 369 7.25 -19.05 -18.60
CA LEU A 369 6.28 -18.50 -17.67
C LEU A 369 4.89 -18.33 -18.31
N LEU A 370 3.83 -18.59 -17.55
CA LEU A 370 2.46 -18.36 -17.94
C LEU A 370 1.66 -17.88 -16.72
N PRO A 371 1.00 -16.71 -16.80
CA PRO A 371 0.03 -16.28 -15.80
C PRO A 371 -1.15 -17.25 -15.75
N ARG A 372 -1.53 -17.72 -14.57
CA ARG A 372 -2.63 -18.68 -14.36
C ARG A 372 -3.77 -18.06 -13.56
N GLU A 373 -4.98 -18.35 -14.01
CA GLU A 373 -6.24 -18.04 -13.30
C GLU A 373 -6.94 -19.30 -12.77
N ASP A 374 -6.33 -20.47 -12.94
CA ASP A 374 -6.91 -21.77 -12.64
C ASP A 374 -5.86 -22.82 -12.24
N GLN A 375 -4.76 -22.41 -11.58
CA GLN A 375 -3.68 -23.32 -11.21
C GLN A 375 -4.16 -24.36 -10.18
N PRO A 376 -4.07 -25.67 -10.44
CA PRO A 376 -4.52 -26.70 -9.51
C PRO A 376 -3.75 -26.67 -8.18
N ILE A 377 -4.45 -26.91 -7.07
CA ILE A 377 -3.88 -27.09 -5.72
C ILE A 377 -4.03 -28.58 -5.37
N ALA A 378 -3.01 -29.37 -5.68
CA ALA A 378 -3.02 -30.81 -5.47
C ALA A 378 -1.60 -31.35 -5.51
N ASP A 379 -1.32 -32.38 -4.73
CA ASP A 379 -0.03 -33.07 -4.78
C ASP A 379 0.19 -33.79 -6.14
N VAL A 380 1.40 -34.30 -6.31
CA VAL A 380 1.82 -34.95 -7.57
C VAL A 380 0.95 -36.17 -7.91
N GLU A 381 0.55 -36.95 -6.91
CA GLU A 381 -0.24 -38.18 -7.11
C GLU A 381 -1.65 -37.84 -7.59
N ALA A 382 -2.31 -36.91 -6.92
CA ALA A 382 -3.65 -36.46 -7.29
C ALA A 382 -3.65 -35.80 -8.68
N ARG A 383 -2.64 -34.98 -9.01
CA ARG A 383 -2.50 -34.40 -10.35
C ARG A 383 -2.25 -35.47 -11.42
N ALA A 384 -1.42 -36.47 -11.14
CA ALA A 384 -1.13 -37.55 -12.08
C ALA A 384 -2.40 -38.33 -12.42
N LYS A 385 -3.18 -38.69 -11.41
CA LYS A 385 -4.47 -39.37 -11.58
C LYS A 385 -5.48 -38.51 -12.36
N TYR A 386 -5.56 -37.22 -12.03
CA TYR A 386 -6.42 -36.27 -12.75
C TYR A 386 -6.05 -36.22 -14.23
N LEU A 387 -4.76 -36.07 -14.55
CA LEU A 387 -4.28 -35.98 -15.93
C LEU A 387 -4.46 -37.28 -16.71
N GLU A 388 -4.29 -38.45 -16.08
CA GLU A 388 -4.56 -39.75 -16.71
C GLU A 388 -6.04 -39.87 -17.13
N GLN A 389 -6.95 -39.54 -16.21
CA GLN A 389 -8.40 -39.54 -16.48
C GLN A 389 -8.79 -38.49 -17.52
N GLN A 390 -8.23 -37.27 -17.39
CA GLN A 390 -8.43 -36.19 -18.34
C GLN A 390 -8.00 -36.61 -19.74
N LEU A 391 -6.81 -37.22 -19.88
CA LEU A 391 -6.30 -37.69 -21.16
C LEU A 391 -7.21 -38.77 -21.78
N ALA A 392 -7.73 -39.70 -20.98
CA ALA A 392 -8.67 -40.71 -21.45
C ALA A 392 -9.96 -40.09 -21.97
N TRP A 393 -10.53 -39.11 -21.26
CA TRP A 393 -11.71 -38.36 -21.72
C TRP A 393 -11.39 -37.55 -22.98
N GLU A 394 -10.25 -36.86 -23.03
CA GLU A 394 -9.85 -36.05 -24.16
C GLU A 394 -9.69 -36.87 -25.45
N GLN A 395 -9.07 -38.05 -25.35
CA GLN A 395 -8.92 -38.96 -26.48
C GLN A 395 -10.26 -39.53 -26.95
N ALA A 396 -11.13 -39.93 -26.01
CA ALA A 396 -12.45 -40.48 -26.34
C ALA A 396 -13.41 -39.47 -26.98
N THR A 397 -13.17 -38.17 -26.75
CA THR A 397 -14.08 -37.08 -27.17
C THR A 397 -13.49 -36.16 -28.23
N GLU A 398 -12.32 -36.48 -28.77
CA GLU A 398 -11.54 -35.60 -29.65
C GLU A 398 -12.33 -35.13 -30.88
N GLU A 399 -12.94 -36.05 -31.63
CA GLU A 399 -13.70 -35.71 -32.85
C GLU A 399 -14.90 -34.81 -32.53
N ILE A 400 -15.60 -35.10 -31.42
CA ILE A 400 -16.78 -34.34 -30.97
C ILE A 400 -16.36 -32.92 -30.58
N ARG A 401 -15.30 -32.78 -29.78
CA ARG A 401 -14.77 -31.47 -29.34
C ARG A 401 -14.20 -30.66 -30.50
N ASN A 402 -13.56 -31.31 -31.48
CA ASN A 402 -13.12 -30.63 -32.69
C ASN A 402 -14.30 -30.04 -33.45
N ARG A 403 -15.35 -30.84 -33.68
CA ARG A 403 -16.53 -30.37 -34.42
C ARG A 403 -17.28 -29.28 -33.67
N LEU A 404 -17.40 -29.38 -32.34
CA LEU A 404 -17.94 -28.31 -31.51
C LEU A 404 -17.12 -27.02 -31.62
N HIS A 405 -15.78 -27.11 -31.62
CA HIS A 405 -14.91 -25.95 -31.79
C HIS A 405 -15.10 -25.28 -33.16
N GLU A 406 -15.20 -26.05 -34.25
CA GLU A 406 -15.46 -25.54 -35.61
C GLU A 406 -16.80 -24.79 -35.72
N ILE A 407 -17.80 -25.20 -34.95
CA ILE A 407 -19.13 -24.57 -34.93
C ILE A 407 -19.17 -23.36 -33.98
N GLU A 408 -18.68 -23.52 -32.75
CA GLU A 408 -18.84 -22.52 -31.69
C GLU A 408 -17.81 -21.39 -31.79
N LYS A 409 -16.54 -21.69 -32.11
CA LYS A 409 -15.45 -20.72 -31.98
C LYS A 409 -15.58 -19.51 -32.92
N PRO A 410 -15.95 -19.66 -34.21
CA PRO A 410 -16.15 -18.51 -35.10
C PRO A 410 -17.19 -17.52 -34.55
N GLU A 411 -18.34 -18.03 -34.11
CA GLU A 411 -19.42 -17.21 -33.55
C GLU A 411 -19.00 -16.52 -32.24
N LEU A 412 -18.25 -17.23 -31.39
CA LEU A 412 -17.73 -16.67 -30.13
C LEU A 412 -16.79 -15.49 -30.37
N LEU A 413 -15.92 -15.58 -31.38
CA LEU A 413 -14.96 -14.52 -31.72
C LEU A 413 -15.63 -13.36 -32.46
N GLU A 414 -16.58 -13.63 -33.35
CA GLU A 414 -17.37 -12.60 -34.06
C GLU A 414 -18.17 -11.74 -33.08
N HIS A 415 -18.73 -12.35 -32.04
CA HIS A 415 -19.55 -11.67 -31.04
C HIS A 415 -18.78 -11.35 -29.74
N ALA A 416 -17.46 -11.52 -29.73
CA ALA A 416 -16.65 -11.21 -28.55
C ALA A 416 -16.67 -9.70 -28.24
N THR A 417 -16.78 -9.38 -26.95
CA THR A 417 -16.72 -8.00 -26.45
C THR A 417 -15.31 -7.66 -25.94
N GLY A 418 -15.09 -6.43 -25.46
CA GLY A 418 -13.78 -5.97 -25.00
C GLY A 418 -13.06 -5.09 -26.02
N GLN A 419 -11.76 -5.33 -26.26
CA GLN A 419 -11.00 -4.54 -27.25
C GLN A 419 -11.44 -4.83 -28.69
N GLY A 420 -12.16 -5.91 -28.94
CA GLY A 420 -12.68 -6.30 -30.25
C GLY A 420 -11.66 -7.12 -31.03
N PHE A 421 -12.04 -8.37 -31.33
CA PHE A 421 -11.24 -9.36 -32.07
C PHE A 421 -10.62 -8.79 -33.36
N ASP A 422 -11.34 -7.90 -34.06
CA ASP A 422 -10.91 -7.29 -35.32
C ASP A 422 -9.68 -6.39 -35.23
N LYS A 423 -9.30 -5.93 -34.03
CA LYS A 423 -8.17 -5.00 -33.85
C LYS A 423 -6.79 -5.65 -33.89
N PHE A 424 -6.72 -6.98 -33.79
CA PHE A 424 -5.47 -7.73 -33.82
C PHE A 424 -5.02 -8.03 -35.26
N THR A 425 -3.75 -8.40 -35.44
CA THR A 425 -3.25 -8.88 -36.73
C THR A 425 -3.86 -10.24 -37.08
N GLU A 426 -3.81 -10.66 -38.34
CA GLU A 426 -4.36 -11.97 -38.71
C GLU A 426 -3.61 -13.12 -38.04
N GLU A 427 -2.30 -12.99 -37.80
CA GLU A 427 -1.51 -13.98 -37.08
C GLU A 427 -2.07 -14.21 -35.67
N ILE A 428 -2.30 -13.13 -34.91
CA ILE A 428 -2.88 -13.21 -33.56
C ILE A 428 -4.31 -13.74 -33.58
N LYS A 429 -5.12 -13.36 -34.59
CA LYS A 429 -6.46 -13.91 -34.77
C LYS A 429 -6.43 -15.41 -35.03
N ASP A 430 -5.48 -15.90 -35.82
CA ASP A 430 -5.30 -17.34 -36.07
C ASP A 430 -4.92 -18.09 -34.80
N LEU A 431 -4.13 -17.48 -33.90
CA LEU A 431 -3.85 -18.06 -32.58
C LEU A 431 -5.12 -18.22 -31.74
N LEU A 432 -5.99 -17.20 -31.72
CA LEU A 432 -7.26 -17.24 -30.99
C LEU A 432 -8.27 -18.22 -31.61
N ARG A 433 -8.24 -18.42 -32.94
CA ARG A 433 -9.08 -19.40 -33.65
C ARG A 433 -8.61 -20.84 -33.39
N SER A 434 -7.32 -21.03 -33.13
CA SER A 434 -6.70 -22.34 -32.96
C SER A 434 -7.04 -22.98 -31.62
N ARG A 435 -7.01 -24.33 -31.57
CA ARG A 435 -7.13 -25.04 -30.30
C ARG A 435 -5.77 -25.09 -29.61
N ARG A 436 -5.76 -25.01 -28.28
CA ARG A 436 -4.53 -25.00 -27.46
C ARG A 436 -3.52 -26.11 -27.82
N LYS A 437 -3.98 -27.31 -28.14
CA LYS A 437 -3.11 -28.46 -28.45
C LYS A 437 -2.41 -28.36 -29.82
N ASP A 438 -2.91 -27.50 -30.70
CA ASP A 438 -2.39 -27.28 -32.05
C ASP A 438 -1.37 -26.13 -32.06
N LEU A 439 -1.16 -25.47 -30.92
CA LEU A 439 -0.25 -24.34 -30.72
C LEU A 439 1.08 -24.77 -30.10
N THR A 440 2.16 -24.09 -30.50
CA THR A 440 3.46 -24.16 -29.82
C THR A 440 3.41 -23.51 -28.43
N PRO A 441 4.36 -23.80 -27.52
CA PRO A 441 4.42 -23.17 -26.20
C PRO A 441 4.40 -21.63 -26.25
N TYR A 442 5.10 -21.01 -27.21
CA TYR A 442 5.10 -19.57 -27.39
C TYR A 442 3.71 -19.05 -27.79
N GLU A 443 3.10 -19.67 -28.79
CA GLU A 443 1.78 -19.29 -29.28
C GLU A 443 0.70 -19.44 -28.21
N ILE A 444 0.80 -20.43 -27.30
CA ILE A 444 -0.09 -20.54 -26.14
C ILE A 444 0.03 -19.32 -25.21
N GLN A 445 1.24 -18.83 -24.96
CA GLN A 445 1.45 -17.65 -24.11
C GLN A 445 0.82 -16.40 -24.75
N ILE A 446 1.06 -16.19 -26.05
CA ILE A 446 0.51 -15.06 -26.80
C ILE A 446 -1.01 -15.15 -26.91
N ALA A 447 -1.56 -16.33 -27.24
CA ALA A 447 -3.00 -16.56 -27.24
C ALA A 447 -3.62 -16.27 -25.87
N SER A 448 -3.01 -16.75 -24.78
CA SER A 448 -3.50 -16.52 -23.42
C SER A 448 -3.52 -15.04 -23.04
N LEU A 449 -2.47 -14.29 -23.39
CA LEU A 449 -2.39 -12.85 -23.10
C LEU A 449 -3.41 -12.06 -23.94
N THR A 450 -3.64 -12.49 -25.19
CA THR A 450 -4.62 -11.89 -26.08
C THR A 450 -6.05 -12.17 -25.61
N SER A 451 -6.34 -13.39 -25.13
CA SER A 451 -7.65 -13.75 -24.59
C SER A 451 -8.07 -12.89 -23.39
N ASN A 452 -7.13 -12.33 -22.62
CA ASN A 452 -7.47 -11.39 -21.55
C ASN A 452 -8.06 -10.06 -22.06
N GLN A 453 -7.87 -9.74 -23.35
CA GLN A 453 -8.39 -8.52 -23.99
C GLN A 453 -9.72 -8.75 -24.73
N VAL A 454 -10.13 -10.03 -24.87
CA VAL A 454 -11.28 -10.48 -25.66
C VAL A 454 -12.21 -11.27 -24.76
N VAL A 455 -13.44 -10.77 -24.58
CA VAL A 455 -14.44 -11.42 -23.72
C VAL A 455 -15.41 -12.21 -24.58
N GLU A 456 -15.27 -13.54 -24.54
CA GLU A 456 -16.19 -14.48 -25.17
C GLU A 456 -17.43 -14.71 -24.29
N HIS A 457 -18.59 -14.99 -24.91
CA HIS A 457 -19.84 -15.29 -24.21
C HIS A 457 -20.39 -16.68 -24.56
N PRO A 458 -19.78 -17.77 -24.05
CA PRO A 458 -20.22 -19.15 -24.32
C PRO A 458 -21.69 -19.43 -24.00
N GLU A 459 -22.28 -18.68 -23.07
CA GLU A 459 -23.69 -18.79 -22.71
C GLU A 459 -24.65 -18.33 -23.81
N LYS A 460 -24.18 -17.47 -24.73
CA LYS A 460 -24.99 -16.88 -25.81
C LYS A 460 -24.77 -17.52 -27.17
N VAL A 461 -23.79 -18.41 -27.33
CA VAL A 461 -23.46 -19.00 -28.64
C VAL A 461 -24.66 -19.64 -29.35
N THR A 462 -25.58 -20.23 -28.58
CA THR A 462 -26.82 -20.82 -29.13
C THR A 462 -27.73 -19.79 -29.80
N GLU A 463 -27.68 -18.52 -29.39
CA GLU A 463 -28.48 -17.42 -29.96
C GLU A 463 -27.93 -16.95 -31.31
N TRP A 464 -26.65 -17.20 -31.59
CA TRP A 464 -25.93 -16.69 -32.76
C TRP A 464 -25.84 -17.70 -33.91
N LEU A 465 -25.89 -18.98 -33.58
CA LEU A 465 -25.90 -20.06 -34.57
C LEU A 465 -27.18 -20.03 -35.43
N ASP A 466 -27.10 -20.57 -36.65
CA ASP A 466 -28.27 -20.89 -37.45
C ASP A 466 -28.97 -22.18 -36.96
N GLU A 467 -30.16 -22.48 -37.50
CA GLU A 467 -30.96 -23.63 -37.04
C GLU A 467 -30.28 -24.99 -37.32
N GLU A 468 -29.44 -25.10 -38.36
CA GLU A 468 -28.73 -26.33 -38.68
C GLU A 468 -27.57 -26.55 -37.70
N ALA A 469 -26.75 -25.53 -37.47
CA ALA A 469 -25.63 -25.57 -36.55
C ALA A 469 -26.08 -25.71 -35.08
N LYS A 470 -27.23 -25.15 -34.69
CA LYS A 470 -27.84 -25.39 -33.37
C LYS A 470 -28.19 -26.86 -33.17
N ALA A 471 -28.88 -27.46 -34.15
CA ALA A 471 -29.26 -28.87 -34.07
C ALA A 471 -28.03 -29.78 -34.00
N GLU A 472 -27.02 -29.52 -34.82
CA GLU A 472 -25.74 -30.26 -34.79
C GLU A 472 -25.04 -30.12 -33.44
N ARG A 473 -24.95 -28.89 -32.90
CA ARG A 473 -24.37 -28.62 -31.57
C ARG A 473 -25.08 -29.36 -30.45
N GLU A 474 -26.41 -29.39 -30.45
CA GLU A 474 -27.20 -30.12 -29.44
C GLU A 474 -26.94 -31.63 -29.51
N GLU A 475 -26.89 -32.21 -30.71
CA GLU A 475 -26.54 -33.62 -30.93
C GLU A 475 -25.12 -33.93 -30.43
N LEU A 476 -24.14 -33.09 -30.79
CA LEU A 476 -22.75 -33.23 -30.36
C LEU A 476 -22.60 -33.11 -28.83
N ARG A 477 -23.33 -32.20 -28.18
CA ARG A 477 -23.34 -32.08 -26.71
C ARG A 477 -23.99 -33.29 -26.04
N ALA A 478 -25.05 -33.86 -26.61
CA ALA A 478 -25.65 -35.09 -26.12
C ALA A 478 -24.66 -36.27 -26.22
N LYS A 479 -23.97 -36.40 -27.36
CA LYS A 479 -22.89 -37.39 -27.54
C LYS A 479 -21.73 -37.18 -26.57
N LEU A 480 -21.33 -35.93 -26.33
CA LEU A 480 -20.26 -35.60 -25.39
C LEU A 480 -20.61 -36.03 -23.96
N ALA A 481 -21.87 -35.84 -23.55
CA ALA A 481 -22.35 -36.21 -22.21
C ALA A 481 -22.31 -37.73 -21.94
N GLU A 482 -22.34 -38.58 -22.96
CA GLU A 482 -22.16 -40.04 -22.80
C GLU A 482 -20.78 -40.38 -22.20
N PHE A 483 -19.79 -39.50 -22.38
CA PHE A 483 -18.43 -39.65 -21.86
C PHE A 483 -18.20 -38.97 -20.50
N ASP A 484 -19.23 -38.37 -19.88
CA ASP A 484 -19.09 -37.67 -18.59
C ASP A 484 -18.53 -38.57 -17.48
N HIS A 485 -18.78 -39.88 -17.56
CA HIS A 485 -18.23 -40.88 -16.63
C HIS A 485 -16.70 -41.04 -16.70
N LEU A 486 -16.05 -40.58 -17.78
CA LEU A 486 -14.59 -40.55 -17.91
C LEU A 486 -13.98 -39.23 -17.43
N LYS A 487 -14.79 -38.18 -17.31
CA LYS A 487 -14.31 -36.84 -16.96
C LYS A 487 -13.87 -36.83 -15.49
N PRO A 488 -12.64 -36.39 -15.18
CA PRO A 488 -12.19 -36.33 -13.80
C PRO A 488 -12.96 -35.26 -13.01
N GLU A 489 -13.06 -35.47 -11.69
CA GLU A 489 -13.53 -34.42 -10.78
C GLU A 489 -12.54 -33.24 -10.80
N PRO A 490 -13.02 -31.99 -10.89
CA PRO A 490 -12.15 -30.83 -10.96
C PRO A 490 -11.35 -30.69 -9.66
N LEU A 491 -10.05 -30.43 -9.80
CA LEU A 491 -9.18 -30.08 -8.68
C LEU A 491 -9.50 -28.66 -8.18
N PRO A 492 -9.32 -28.35 -6.89
CA PRO A 492 -9.39 -26.97 -6.42
C PRO A 492 -8.30 -26.15 -7.10
N THR A 493 -8.58 -24.90 -7.43
CA THR A 493 -7.65 -24.02 -8.15
C THR A 493 -7.34 -22.73 -7.39
N LEU A 494 -6.23 -22.09 -7.77
CA LEU A 494 -5.83 -20.77 -7.32
C LEU A 494 -5.66 -19.82 -8.51
N LYS A 495 -6.14 -18.59 -8.33
CA LYS A 495 -6.04 -17.50 -9.30
C LYS A 495 -4.78 -16.67 -9.09
N PHE A 496 -4.46 -15.83 -10.07
CA PHE A 496 -3.39 -14.84 -9.97
C PHE A 496 -2.01 -15.41 -9.59
N VAL A 497 -1.69 -16.65 -10.01
CA VAL A 497 -0.37 -17.26 -9.79
C VAL A 497 0.39 -17.40 -11.10
N ALA A 498 1.65 -17.83 -11.04
CA ALA A 498 2.42 -18.13 -12.25
C ALA A 498 2.89 -19.59 -12.25
N SER A 499 2.92 -20.20 -13.43
CA SER A 499 3.50 -21.51 -13.65
C SER A 499 4.21 -21.53 -15.00
N ASP A 500 4.75 -22.67 -15.40
CA ASP A 500 5.17 -22.86 -16.78
C ASP A 500 3.95 -23.10 -17.70
N VAL A 501 4.09 -22.76 -18.99
CA VAL A 501 3.10 -23.00 -20.05
C VAL A 501 2.86 -24.50 -20.30
N GLY A 502 3.89 -25.31 -20.05
CA GLY A 502 3.91 -26.76 -20.23
C GLY A 502 5.31 -27.34 -19.93
N PRO A 503 5.52 -28.65 -20.18
CA PRO A 503 6.80 -29.30 -19.95
C PRO A 503 7.90 -28.95 -20.97
N ILE A 504 7.55 -28.21 -22.03
CA ILE A 504 8.46 -27.79 -23.10
C ILE A 504 8.51 -26.26 -23.10
N ALA A 505 9.72 -25.72 -22.97
CA ALA A 505 9.97 -24.28 -23.02
C ALA A 505 9.93 -23.74 -24.45
N PRO A 506 9.41 -22.51 -24.67
CA PRO A 506 9.74 -21.74 -25.86
C PRO A 506 11.26 -21.51 -25.98
N PRO A 507 11.82 -21.38 -27.21
CA PRO A 507 13.21 -20.99 -27.38
C PRO A 507 13.43 -19.55 -26.92
N THR A 508 14.56 -19.30 -26.27
CA THR A 508 15.02 -17.94 -25.93
C THR A 508 16.07 -17.53 -26.94
N THR A 509 15.92 -16.39 -27.60
CA THR A 509 16.90 -15.87 -28.57
C THR A 509 17.30 -14.45 -28.20
N ILE A 510 18.47 -14.02 -28.67
CA ILE A 510 18.90 -12.62 -28.60
C ILE A 510 18.29 -11.91 -29.82
N PRO A 511 17.46 -10.86 -29.63
CA PRO A 511 16.93 -10.06 -30.72
C PRO A 511 18.06 -9.50 -31.61
N ASP A 512 17.85 -9.52 -32.92
CA ASP A 512 18.76 -8.98 -33.93
C ASP A 512 20.18 -9.56 -33.95
N ALA A 513 20.42 -10.67 -33.24
CA ALA A 513 21.70 -11.35 -33.27
C ALA A 513 21.98 -11.96 -34.65
N ALA A 514 23.22 -11.83 -35.10
CA ALA A 514 23.68 -12.42 -36.36
C ALA A 514 23.51 -13.96 -36.40
N ASP A 515 23.53 -14.61 -35.23
CA ASP A 515 23.17 -16.01 -35.03
C ASP A 515 21.94 -16.10 -34.11
N PRO A 516 20.75 -16.46 -34.64
CA PRO A 516 19.52 -16.57 -33.87
C PRO A 516 19.40 -17.89 -33.10
N SER A 517 20.50 -18.61 -32.88
CA SER A 517 20.51 -19.86 -32.12
C SER A 517 19.92 -19.68 -30.71
N PRO A 518 19.10 -20.63 -30.22
CA PRO A 518 18.54 -20.55 -28.88
C PRO A 518 19.60 -20.50 -27.78
N VAL A 519 19.43 -19.57 -26.85
CA VAL A 519 20.23 -19.44 -25.63
C VAL A 519 19.64 -20.36 -24.56
N PRO A 520 20.40 -21.35 -24.05
CA PRO A 520 19.93 -22.21 -22.96
C PRO A 520 19.94 -21.45 -21.62
N PRO A 521 19.18 -21.92 -20.61
CA PRO A 521 19.29 -21.38 -19.25
C PRO A 521 20.69 -21.62 -18.69
N ALA A 522 21.30 -20.56 -18.17
CA ALA A 522 22.58 -20.58 -17.49
C ALA A 522 22.67 -19.42 -16.49
N PHE A 523 23.55 -19.56 -15.50
CA PHE A 523 23.86 -18.50 -14.56
C PHE A 523 24.86 -17.51 -15.18
N PRO A 524 24.98 -16.28 -14.65
CA PRO A 524 25.97 -15.33 -15.15
C PRO A 524 27.38 -15.94 -15.12
N VAL A 525 28.09 -15.88 -16.24
CA VAL A 525 29.40 -16.52 -16.41
C VAL A 525 30.43 -16.02 -15.37
N ILE A 526 30.27 -14.79 -14.87
CA ILE A 526 31.12 -14.26 -13.78
C ILE A 526 31.03 -15.08 -12.48
N LEU A 527 29.89 -15.75 -12.23
CA LEU A 527 29.62 -16.61 -11.07
C LEU A 527 29.87 -18.10 -11.34
N GLY A 528 30.15 -18.47 -12.59
CA GLY A 528 30.45 -19.84 -13.00
C GLY A 528 30.08 -20.10 -14.46
N ASP A 529 30.92 -20.86 -15.16
CA ASP A 529 30.82 -21.07 -16.62
C ASP A 529 29.96 -22.30 -17.00
N ASP A 530 29.49 -23.08 -16.03
CA ASP A 530 28.74 -24.30 -16.27
C ASP A 530 27.28 -24.01 -16.68
N PRO A 531 26.74 -24.70 -17.72
CA PRO A 531 25.32 -24.64 -18.04
C PRO A 531 24.47 -25.06 -16.83
N ALA A 532 23.29 -24.45 -16.66
CA ALA A 532 22.41 -24.83 -15.57
C ALA A 532 21.89 -26.26 -15.77
N GLU A 533 22.11 -27.12 -14.77
CA GLU A 533 21.56 -28.47 -14.77
C GLU A 533 20.06 -28.42 -14.45
N ILE A 534 19.23 -28.68 -15.46
CA ILE A 534 17.77 -28.71 -15.30
C ILE A 534 17.31 -30.15 -15.13
N GLN A 535 16.82 -30.48 -13.94
CA GLN A 535 16.18 -31.76 -13.66
C GLN A 535 14.68 -31.63 -13.94
N PRO A 536 14.13 -32.32 -14.96
CA PRO A 536 12.71 -32.23 -15.27
C PRO A 536 11.87 -32.71 -14.07
N PRO A 537 10.81 -31.97 -13.69
CA PRO A 537 9.94 -32.36 -12.61
C PRO A 537 9.05 -33.54 -13.04
N HIS A 538 8.25 -34.06 -12.11
CA HIS A 538 7.27 -35.08 -12.44
C HIS A 538 6.33 -34.57 -13.56
N PRO A 539 6.04 -35.35 -14.62
CA PRO A 539 5.23 -34.89 -15.77
C PRO A 539 3.84 -34.36 -15.41
N ALA A 540 3.29 -34.81 -14.27
CA ALA A 540 2.01 -34.32 -13.76
C ALA A 540 2.01 -32.82 -13.38
N LEU A 541 3.18 -32.21 -13.22
CA LEU A 541 3.31 -30.78 -12.94
C LEU A 541 3.22 -29.91 -14.20
N GLN A 542 3.37 -30.50 -15.39
CA GLN A 542 3.31 -29.78 -16.66
C GLN A 542 4.27 -28.56 -16.67
N SER A 543 5.49 -28.74 -16.13
CA SER A 543 6.52 -27.71 -16.01
C SER A 543 7.87 -28.22 -16.52
N THR A 544 8.76 -27.30 -16.88
CA THR A 544 10.12 -27.55 -17.36
C THR A 544 11.13 -27.83 -16.23
N GLY A 545 10.84 -27.39 -15.00
CA GLY A 545 11.78 -27.43 -13.86
C GLY A 545 12.87 -26.35 -13.88
N ARG A 546 12.83 -25.43 -14.86
CA ARG A 546 13.82 -24.35 -14.99
C ARG A 546 13.79 -23.44 -13.77
N ARG A 547 12.60 -23.03 -13.31
CA ARG A 547 12.46 -22.14 -12.16
C ARG A 547 12.96 -22.80 -10.87
N THR A 548 12.70 -24.10 -10.66
CA THR A 548 13.29 -24.84 -9.54
C THR A 548 14.81 -24.83 -9.56
N ALA A 549 15.44 -25.02 -10.72
CA ALA A 549 16.91 -24.98 -10.84
C ALA A 549 17.47 -23.60 -10.49
N LEU A 550 16.86 -22.53 -11.01
CA LEU A 550 17.24 -21.16 -10.66
C LEU A 550 17.08 -20.88 -9.18
N ALA A 551 15.93 -21.25 -8.61
CA ALA A 551 15.61 -20.97 -7.23
C ALA A 551 16.57 -21.68 -6.25
N LYS A 552 16.95 -22.93 -6.55
CA LYS A 552 17.96 -23.68 -5.79
C LYS A 552 19.35 -23.03 -5.87
N TRP A 553 19.74 -22.53 -7.05
CA TRP A 553 21.02 -21.84 -7.20
C TRP A 553 21.06 -20.50 -6.46
N ILE A 554 19.98 -19.71 -6.51
CA ILE A 554 19.87 -18.47 -5.75
C ILE A 554 19.95 -18.78 -4.24
N ALA A 555 19.22 -19.79 -3.77
CA ALA A 555 19.17 -20.17 -2.36
C ALA A 555 20.36 -21.03 -1.89
N SER A 556 21.36 -21.26 -2.74
CA SER A 556 22.53 -22.07 -2.40
C SER A 556 23.47 -21.35 -1.45
N GLU A 557 24.06 -22.07 -0.49
CA GLU A 557 25.13 -21.55 0.37
C GLU A 557 26.42 -21.22 -0.41
N ASP A 558 26.59 -21.84 -1.59
CA ASP A 558 27.71 -21.56 -2.48
C ASP A 558 27.51 -20.29 -3.32
N ASN A 559 26.30 -19.71 -3.33
CA ASN A 559 26.03 -18.46 -4.01
C ASN A 559 26.63 -17.28 -3.20
N PRO A 560 27.60 -16.53 -3.75
CA PRO A 560 28.30 -15.50 -2.98
C PRO A 560 27.46 -14.23 -2.74
N LEU A 561 26.28 -14.10 -3.36
CA LEU A 561 25.50 -12.86 -3.37
C LEU A 561 24.29 -12.92 -2.43
N THR A 562 23.45 -13.94 -2.52
CA THR A 562 22.12 -13.98 -1.90
C THR A 562 22.12 -13.64 -0.41
N ALA A 563 23.00 -14.29 0.37
CA ALA A 563 23.12 -14.04 1.80
C ALA A 563 23.65 -12.63 2.11
N ARG A 564 24.64 -12.13 1.35
CA ARG A 564 25.17 -10.76 1.50
C ARG A 564 24.09 -9.72 1.23
N VAL A 565 23.30 -9.94 0.17
CA VAL A 565 22.24 -9.02 -0.25
C VAL A 565 21.17 -8.87 0.83
N ILE A 566 20.61 -9.98 1.33
CA ILE A 566 19.55 -9.91 2.35
C ILE A 566 20.07 -9.39 3.70
N VAL A 567 21.27 -9.80 4.12
CA VAL A 567 21.92 -9.27 5.33
C VAL A 567 22.14 -7.77 5.23
N ASN A 568 22.65 -7.29 4.09
CA ASN A 568 22.87 -5.88 3.86
C ASN A 568 21.58 -5.06 3.92
N ARG A 569 20.47 -5.60 3.42
CA ARG A 569 19.15 -4.95 3.49
C ARG A 569 18.60 -4.92 4.91
N VAL A 570 18.71 -6.01 5.67
CA VAL A 570 18.31 -6.02 7.09
C VAL A 570 19.16 -5.02 7.89
N TRP A 571 20.46 -4.94 7.61
CA TRP A 571 21.33 -3.92 8.18
C TRP A 571 20.85 -2.49 7.85
N GLN A 572 20.57 -2.23 6.58
CA GLN A 572 20.06 -0.94 6.11
C GLN A 572 18.76 -0.53 6.81
N GLN A 573 17.83 -1.47 7.07
CA GLN A 573 16.59 -1.15 7.78
C GLN A 573 16.83 -0.57 9.18
N HIS A 574 17.88 -1.05 9.86
CA HIS A 574 18.21 -0.65 11.22
C HIS A 574 19.05 0.63 11.28
N PHE A 575 20.03 0.77 10.38
CA PHE A 575 20.99 1.88 10.40
C PHE A 575 20.68 3.00 9.39
N GLY A 576 19.69 2.79 8.52
CA GLY A 576 19.32 3.69 7.42
C GLY A 576 20.22 3.59 6.18
N ARG A 577 21.38 2.93 6.30
CA ARG A 577 22.37 2.70 5.23
C ARG A 577 22.89 1.28 5.37
N GLY A 578 23.00 0.54 4.26
CA GLY A 578 23.62 -0.78 4.24
C GLY A 578 25.13 -0.72 4.53
N LEU A 579 25.74 -1.85 4.85
CA LEU A 579 27.20 -1.99 4.79
C LEU A 579 27.71 -1.72 3.38
N VAL A 580 26.95 -2.16 2.38
CA VAL A 580 27.03 -1.71 0.99
C VAL A 580 25.91 -0.70 0.76
N ALA A 581 26.26 0.52 0.36
CA ALA A 581 25.29 1.59 0.20
C ALA A 581 24.29 1.31 -0.93
N THR A 582 24.78 0.75 -2.04
CA THR A 582 23.99 0.41 -3.23
C THR A 582 23.32 -0.96 -3.08
N THR A 583 22.13 -0.99 -2.49
CA THR A 583 21.51 -2.24 -2.01
C THR A 583 20.94 -3.19 -3.07
N SER A 584 20.91 -2.75 -4.33
CA SER A 584 20.56 -3.57 -5.50
C SER A 584 21.66 -3.61 -6.57
N ASP A 585 22.84 -3.05 -6.28
CA ASP A 585 23.98 -3.04 -7.21
C ASP A 585 25.30 -3.24 -6.45
N PHE A 586 25.82 -4.46 -6.49
CA PHE A 586 27.11 -4.83 -5.91
C PHE A 586 28.26 -4.82 -6.93
N GLY A 587 27.95 -4.51 -8.19
CA GLY A 587 28.94 -4.39 -9.26
C GLY A 587 29.87 -3.19 -9.08
N HIS A 588 30.62 -2.87 -10.13
CA HIS A 588 31.58 -1.76 -10.19
C HIS A 588 30.91 -0.38 -10.22
N LEU A 589 29.63 -0.32 -10.59
CA LEU A 589 28.80 0.89 -10.42
C LEU A 589 28.36 1.10 -8.97
N GLY A 590 28.30 0.01 -8.20
CA GLY A 590 28.04 0.02 -6.77
C GLY A 590 29.22 0.54 -5.93
N THR A 591 29.02 0.57 -4.61
CA THR A 591 30.10 0.89 -3.66
C THR A 591 30.63 -0.38 -2.99
N PRO A 592 31.94 -0.50 -2.69
CA PRO A 592 32.42 -1.54 -1.79
C PRO A 592 31.77 -1.46 -0.40
N PRO A 593 31.72 -2.58 0.35
CA PRO A 593 31.23 -2.57 1.72
C PRO A 593 32.13 -1.74 2.64
N SER A 594 31.54 -0.98 3.55
CA SER A 594 32.28 -0.24 4.60
C SER A 594 32.97 -1.17 5.60
N HIS A 595 32.39 -2.36 5.81
CA HIS A 595 32.90 -3.42 6.68
C HIS A 595 32.80 -4.80 5.97
N PRO A 596 33.71 -5.13 5.05
CA PRO A 596 33.64 -6.36 4.24
C PRO A 596 33.61 -7.63 5.10
N GLU A 597 34.50 -7.71 6.11
CA GLU A 597 34.58 -8.89 6.98
C GLU A 597 33.30 -9.07 7.81
N LEU A 598 32.69 -7.97 8.28
CA LEU A 598 31.43 -8.04 9.02
C LEU A 598 30.27 -8.51 8.13
N LEU A 599 30.21 -8.07 6.87
CA LEU A 599 29.18 -8.49 5.92
C LEU A 599 29.26 -10.00 5.68
N ASP A 600 30.45 -10.52 5.40
CA ASP A 600 30.67 -11.95 5.17
C ASP A 600 30.41 -12.78 6.43
N TRP A 601 30.86 -12.30 7.59
CA TRP A 601 30.59 -12.96 8.88
C TRP A 601 29.09 -13.05 9.18
N LEU A 602 28.34 -11.97 8.98
CA LEU A 602 26.89 -11.95 9.15
C LEU A 602 26.20 -12.87 8.14
N ALA A 603 26.63 -12.89 6.88
CA ALA A 603 26.09 -13.78 5.85
C ALA A 603 26.30 -15.26 6.20
N ARG A 604 27.51 -15.64 6.61
CA ARG A 604 27.82 -17.00 7.10
C ARG A 604 26.98 -17.37 8.32
N ARG A 605 26.91 -16.47 9.30
CA ARG A 605 26.14 -16.71 10.53
C ARG A 605 24.65 -16.86 10.25
N PHE A 606 24.10 -16.04 9.35
CA PHE A 606 22.70 -16.10 8.94
C PHE A 606 22.32 -17.45 8.31
N MET A 607 23.15 -17.98 7.41
CA MET A 607 22.93 -19.32 6.84
C MET A 607 23.08 -20.42 7.90
N ALA A 608 24.13 -20.33 8.74
CA ALA A 608 24.37 -21.30 9.83
C ALA A 608 23.24 -21.31 10.88
N ASP A 609 22.56 -20.19 11.09
CA ASP A 609 21.39 -20.06 11.98
C ASP A 609 20.06 -20.38 11.25
N GLY A 610 20.13 -21.14 10.15
CA GLY A 610 18.97 -21.67 9.44
C GLY A 610 18.21 -20.63 8.63
N TRP A 611 18.89 -19.59 8.15
CA TRP A 611 18.29 -18.51 7.34
C TRP A 611 17.17 -17.75 8.07
N SER A 612 17.21 -17.71 9.39
CA SER A 612 16.24 -17.02 10.26
C SER A 612 16.45 -15.51 10.25
N LEU A 613 15.45 -14.77 9.75
CA LEU A 613 15.49 -13.31 9.76
C LEU A 613 15.33 -12.79 11.19
N LYS A 614 14.46 -13.39 12.02
CA LYS A 614 14.31 -12.96 13.43
C LYS A 614 15.62 -13.06 14.20
N ASN A 615 16.40 -14.13 14.02
CA ASN A 615 17.72 -14.28 14.65
C ASN A 615 18.69 -13.20 14.18
N LEU A 616 18.71 -12.88 12.88
CA LEU A 616 19.52 -11.80 12.34
C LEU A 616 19.12 -10.42 12.90
N HIS A 617 17.82 -10.10 12.95
CA HIS A 617 17.32 -8.87 13.58
C HIS A 617 17.73 -8.82 15.06
N ARG A 618 17.54 -9.90 15.81
CA ARG A 618 17.91 -9.98 17.23
C ARG A 618 19.40 -9.75 17.44
N LEU A 619 20.26 -10.35 16.63
CA LEU A 619 21.71 -10.20 16.72
C LEU A 619 22.13 -8.74 16.49
N ILE A 620 21.57 -8.08 15.47
CA ILE A 620 21.86 -6.67 15.17
C ILE A 620 21.34 -5.75 16.28
N LEU A 621 20.08 -5.90 16.69
CA LEU A 621 19.43 -5.01 17.65
C LEU A 621 20.04 -5.11 19.05
N THR A 622 20.62 -6.25 19.42
CA THR A 622 21.27 -6.45 20.74
C THR A 622 22.72 -5.95 20.81
N SER A 623 23.31 -5.54 19.68
CA SER A 623 24.66 -4.98 19.59
C SER A 623 24.80 -3.64 20.35
N ALA A 624 25.99 -3.35 20.87
CA ALA A 624 26.33 -2.01 21.38
C ALA A 624 26.24 -0.95 20.28
N THR A 625 26.60 -1.33 19.05
CA THR A 625 26.56 -0.50 17.85
C THR A 625 25.17 0.09 17.60
N TYR A 626 24.13 -0.75 17.62
CA TYR A 626 22.74 -0.29 17.46
C TYR A 626 22.24 0.53 18.66
N ARG A 627 22.74 0.25 19.87
CA ARG A 627 22.33 0.92 21.11
C ARG A 627 22.97 2.29 21.33
N GLN A 628 23.86 2.74 20.45
CA GLN A 628 24.50 4.05 20.54
C GLN A 628 23.48 5.20 20.54
N SER A 629 23.81 6.29 21.23
CA SER A 629 23.10 7.57 21.15
C SER A 629 23.36 8.24 19.80
N SER A 630 22.37 8.99 19.31
CA SER A 630 22.49 9.86 18.13
C SER A 630 23.03 11.26 18.48
N GLU A 631 23.13 11.59 19.77
CA GLU A 631 23.40 12.95 20.26
C GLU A 631 24.88 13.33 20.27
N ARG A 632 25.79 12.40 19.94
CA ARG A 632 27.22 12.73 19.87
C ARG A 632 27.43 13.79 18.78
N PRO A 633 27.93 14.99 19.10
CA PRO A 633 28.09 16.05 18.12
C PRO A 633 29.19 15.71 17.11
N MET A 634 29.06 16.26 15.91
CA MET A 634 30.12 16.23 14.90
C MET A 634 31.22 17.21 15.32
N ASP A 635 32.45 16.73 15.43
CA ASP A 635 33.64 17.58 15.62
C ASP A 635 34.46 17.68 14.32
N ASP A 636 35.51 18.51 14.31
CA ASP A 636 36.32 18.75 13.10
C ASP A 636 37.01 17.48 12.58
N THR A 637 37.34 16.54 13.48
CA THR A 637 37.97 15.26 13.08
C THR A 637 36.95 14.38 12.37
N LEU A 638 35.76 14.23 12.95
CA LEU A 638 34.67 13.45 12.37
C LEU A 638 34.15 14.05 11.06
N ALA A 639 34.04 15.39 10.98
CA ALA A 639 33.60 16.08 9.77
C ALA A 639 34.56 15.88 8.60
N THR A 640 35.84 15.61 8.89
CA THR A 640 36.86 15.35 7.87
C THR A 640 36.96 13.87 7.53
N LEU A 641 36.90 12.99 8.52
CA LEU A 641 37.20 11.56 8.37
C LEU A 641 35.98 10.74 7.95
N ASP A 642 34.83 10.98 8.57
CA ASP A 642 33.61 10.21 8.33
C ASP A 642 32.34 11.08 8.52
N PRO A 643 32.12 12.07 7.65
CA PRO A 643 30.99 13.00 7.77
C PRO A 643 29.62 12.33 7.57
N GLN A 644 29.58 11.18 6.90
CA GLN A 644 28.36 10.40 6.65
C GLN A 644 28.09 9.34 7.73
N ASN A 645 28.99 9.19 8.72
CA ASN A 645 28.89 8.17 9.78
C ASN A 645 28.83 6.74 9.21
N GLU A 646 29.62 6.47 8.16
CA GLU A 646 29.77 5.15 7.54
C GLU A 646 30.46 4.14 8.46
N LEU A 647 31.32 4.61 9.35
CA LEU A 647 32.04 3.80 10.34
C LEU A 647 31.22 3.58 11.63
N LEU A 648 30.02 4.16 11.72
CA LEU A 648 29.05 3.92 12.79
C LEU A 648 29.56 4.31 14.19
N TRP A 649 30.22 5.46 14.29
CA TRP A 649 30.68 6.05 15.55
C TRP A 649 29.56 6.68 16.39
N ARG A 650 28.31 6.71 15.88
CA ARG A 650 27.05 7.02 16.58
C ARG A 650 25.85 6.39 15.86
N MET A 651 24.65 6.50 16.43
CA MET A 651 23.41 6.23 15.69
C MET A 651 23.00 7.41 14.80
N ASN A 652 22.46 7.15 13.61
CA ASN A 652 21.88 8.20 12.76
C ASN A 652 20.45 8.55 13.19
N PRO A 653 20.09 9.84 13.31
CA PRO A 653 18.70 10.26 13.51
C PRO A 653 17.79 9.74 12.40
N ARG A 654 16.62 9.22 12.78
CA ARG A 654 15.69 8.56 11.86
C ARG A 654 14.33 9.24 11.84
N ARG A 655 13.89 9.68 10.65
CA ARG A 655 12.50 10.09 10.35
C ARG A 655 11.59 8.86 10.20
N LEU A 656 10.35 8.88 10.69
CA LEU A 656 9.36 7.84 10.41
C LEU A 656 8.98 7.81 8.93
N SER A 657 8.73 6.62 8.36
CA SER A 657 8.17 6.51 7.00
C SER A 657 6.69 6.97 6.97
N GLY A 658 6.13 7.20 5.78
CA GLY A 658 4.71 7.59 5.65
C GLY A 658 3.75 6.59 6.32
N GLU A 659 4.04 5.29 6.22
CA GLU A 659 3.26 4.23 6.88
C GLU A 659 3.41 4.27 8.41
N GLU A 660 4.62 4.52 8.92
CA GLU A 660 4.85 4.64 10.37
C GLU A 660 4.18 5.89 10.94
N ILE A 661 4.16 7.00 10.20
CA ILE A 661 3.42 8.21 10.57
C ILE A 661 1.93 7.91 10.61
N HIS A 662 1.39 7.29 9.55
CA HIS A 662 -0.02 6.89 9.50
C HIS A 662 -0.39 6.02 10.70
N ASP A 663 0.37 4.95 10.94
CA ASP A 663 0.10 3.98 12.00
C ASP A 663 0.26 4.60 13.39
N CYS A 664 1.29 5.45 13.60
CA CYS A 664 1.49 6.20 14.84
C CYS A 664 0.28 7.08 15.18
N VAL A 665 -0.24 7.83 14.20
CA VAL A 665 -1.44 8.67 14.38
C VAL A 665 -2.65 7.80 14.72
N VAL A 666 -2.86 6.70 14.00
CA VAL A 666 -3.98 5.77 14.24
C VAL A 666 -3.91 5.13 15.64
N VAL A 667 -2.71 4.74 16.11
CA VAL A 667 -2.49 4.23 17.47
C VAL A 667 -2.79 5.32 18.50
N ALA A 668 -2.22 6.51 18.35
CA ALA A 668 -2.37 7.60 19.31
C ALA A 668 -3.84 8.01 19.50
N CYS A 669 -4.61 7.94 18.41
CA CYS A 669 -6.04 8.23 18.40
C CYS A 669 -6.90 7.08 18.91
N GLY A 670 -6.35 5.89 19.23
CA GLY A 670 -7.10 4.76 19.75
C GLY A 670 -7.99 4.06 18.70
N GLU A 671 -7.58 4.08 17.43
CA GLU A 671 -8.35 3.54 16.30
C GLU A 671 -7.66 2.36 15.61
N MET A 672 -6.55 1.89 16.18
CA MET A 672 -5.87 0.69 15.71
C MET A 672 -6.80 -0.53 15.87
N GLY A 673 -6.81 -1.39 14.85
CA GLY A 673 -7.59 -2.62 14.79
C GLY A 673 -7.23 -3.44 13.55
N PRO A 674 -7.85 -4.62 13.36
CA PRO A 674 -7.55 -5.49 12.22
C PRO A 674 -7.71 -4.75 10.88
N GLY A 675 -6.70 -4.84 10.02
CA GLY A 675 -6.71 -4.21 8.70
C GLY A 675 -6.61 -2.67 8.69
N LYS A 676 -6.33 -2.03 9.84
CA LYS A 676 -6.22 -0.56 9.93
C LYS A 676 -4.82 -0.01 9.67
N ARG A 677 -3.80 -0.87 9.64
CA ARG A 677 -2.43 -0.47 9.32
C ARG A 677 -2.27 -0.04 7.88
N ALA A 678 -1.31 0.85 7.64
CA ALA A 678 -0.97 1.36 6.32
C ALA A 678 -0.61 0.26 5.31
N VAL A 679 0.00 -0.84 5.74
CA VAL A 679 0.36 -1.98 4.87
C VAL A 679 -0.87 -2.63 4.20
N TYR A 680 -2.07 -2.47 4.77
CA TYR A 680 -3.32 -3.00 4.22
C TYR A 680 -4.06 -2.01 3.33
N LYS A 681 -3.58 -0.77 3.20
CA LYS A 681 -4.18 0.22 2.29
C LYS A 681 -3.94 -0.23 0.85
N THR A 682 -4.97 -0.10 0.02
CA THR A 682 -4.89 -0.43 -1.40
C THR A 682 -3.82 0.42 -2.08
N VAL A 683 -2.87 -0.24 -2.75
CA VAL A 683 -1.79 0.40 -3.50
C VAL A 683 -2.17 0.44 -4.97
N LYS A 684 -2.62 1.63 -5.42
CA LYS A 684 -2.92 1.89 -6.82
C LYS A 684 -1.79 2.67 -7.47
N ARG A 685 -1.13 2.09 -8.48
CA ARG A 685 0.10 2.66 -9.09
C ARG A 685 -0.09 4.09 -9.60
N ASN A 686 -1.24 4.40 -10.20
CA ASN A 686 -1.49 5.76 -10.73
C ASN A 686 -2.13 6.73 -9.74
N ALA A 687 -2.45 6.28 -8.52
CA ALA A 687 -3.18 7.08 -7.54
C ALA A 687 -2.79 6.67 -6.12
N LEU A 688 -1.54 6.97 -5.76
CA LEU A 688 -1.02 6.72 -4.42
C LEU A 688 -1.75 7.54 -3.36
N ASP A 689 -1.77 7.03 -2.13
CA ASP A 689 -2.27 7.77 -0.97
C ASP A 689 -1.46 9.06 -0.77
N PRO A 690 -2.09 10.24 -0.62
CA PRO A 690 -1.36 11.51 -0.54
C PRO A 690 -0.38 11.61 0.63
N LEU A 691 -0.71 11.02 1.80
CA LEU A 691 0.19 11.03 2.95
C LEU A 691 1.41 10.15 2.68
N LEU A 692 1.18 8.92 2.18
CA LEU A 692 2.27 8.00 1.88
C LEU A 692 3.19 8.59 0.78
N ALA A 693 2.61 9.07 -0.31
CA ALA A 693 3.34 9.65 -1.43
C ALA A 693 4.18 10.87 -0.99
N SER A 694 3.64 11.75 -0.15
CA SER A 694 4.38 12.92 0.36
C SER A 694 5.58 12.54 1.23
N TYR A 695 5.58 11.34 1.83
CA TYR A 695 6.62 10.84 2.71
C TYR A 695 7.45 9.71 2.08
N ASP A 696 7.74 9.85 0.78
CA ASP A 696 8.67 9.02 0.00
C ASP A 696 8.23 7.55 -0.15
N PHE A 697 6.92 7.30 -0.22
CA PHE A 697 6.42 5.97 -0.59
C PHE A 697 6.75 5.66 -2.06
N PRO A 698 7.23 4.44 -2.37
CA PRO A 698 7.65 4.09 -3.73
C PRO A 698 6.46 4.02 -4.69
N ASP A 699 6.72 4.34 -5.96
CA ASP A 699 5.71 4.31 -7.03
C ASP A 699 5.24 2.90 -7.42
N ARG A 700 6.01 1.86 -7.02
CA ARG A 700 5.80 0.45 -7.36
C ARG A 700 5.87 0.19 -8.87
N VAL A 701 6.65 0.99 -9.59
CA VAL A 701 6.97 0.83 -11.02
C VAL A 701 8.30 0.11 -11.19
N GLU A 702 9.32 0.49 -10.42
CA GLU A 702 10.63 -0.16 -10.39
C GLU A 702 10.88 -0.81 -9.02
N SER A 703 11.77 -1.81 -8.97
CA SER A 703 12.22 -2.39 -7.70
C SER A 703 12.91 -1.32 -6.86
N GLN A 704 12.48 -1.15 -5.61
CA GLN A 704 13.03 -0.11 -4.73
C GLN A 704 13.77 -0.73 -3.54
N GLY A 705 15.10 -0.80 -3.67
CA GLY A 705 16.01 -1.29 -2.62
C GLY A 705 16.38 -0.26 -1.56
N GLU A 706 16.17 1.03 -1.83
CA GLU A 706 16.38 2.12 -0.90
C GLU A 706 15.26 3.16 -1.05
N ARG A 707 14.71 3.62 0.08
CA ARG A 707 13.80 4.77 0.07
C ARG A 707 14.58 6.03 0.41
N HIS A 708 14.49 7.03 -0.45
CA HIS A 708 14.88 8.38 -0.07
C HIS A 708 14.07 8.84 1.15
N ARG A 709 14.70 9.59 2.05
CA ARG A 709 14.04 10.17 3.22
C ARG A 709 14.16 11.68 3.12
N THR A 710 13.29 12.28 2.32
CA THR A 710 13.27 13.72 2.12
C THR A 710 12.60 14.40 3.31
N THR A 711 13.04 15.63 3.58
CA THR A 711 12.38 16.54 4.52
C THR A 711 12.06 17.81 3.76
N THR A 712 10.77 18.03 3.49
CA THR A 712 10.32 19.14 2.63
C THR A 712 9.19 19.93 3.29
N ALA A 713 9.08 21.22 2.99
CA ALA A 713 8.00 22.05 3.51
C ALA A 713 6.58 21.54 3.15
N PRO A 714 6.32 20.98 1.95
CA PRO A 714 5.04 20.36 1.62
C PRO A 714 4.60 19.25 2.57
N GLN A 715 5.52 18.45 3.13
CA GLN A 715 5.19 17.41 4.11
C GLN A 715 4.56 18.01 5.38
N SER A 716 5.19 19.04 5.95
CA SER A 716 4.65 19.74 7.11
C SER A 716 3.32 20.44 6.80
N LEU A 717 3.20 21.08 5.63
CA LEU A 717 1.96 21.72 5.20
C LEU A 717 0.83 20.71 5.00
N LEU A 718 1.13 19.52 4.48
CA LEU A 718 0.15 18.45 4.36
C LEU A 718 -0.36 18.03 5.74
N MET A 719 0.53 17.77 6.71
CA MET A 719 0.12 17.39 8.06
C MET A 719 -0.76 18.46 8.72
N MET A 720 -0.39 19.74 8.59
CA MET A 720 -1.12 20.86 9.21
C MET A 720 -2.48 21.18 8.59
N ASN A 721 -2.70 20.82 7.31
CA ASN A 721 -3.92 21.19 6.57
C ASN A 721 -4.77 19.97 6.17
N SER A 722 -4.28 18.76 6.44
CA SER A 722 -4.97 17.53 6.05
C SER A 722 -6.24 17.36 6.89
N PRO A 723 -7.42 17.25 6.25
CA PRO A 723 -8.66 16.94 6.95
C PRO A 723 -8.54 15.67 7.79
N TRP A 724 -7.77 14.69 7.30
CA TRP A 724 -7.53 13.44 8.01
C TRP A 724 -6.81 13.65 9.35
N VAL A 725 -5.79 14.52 9.42
CA VAL A 725 -5.08 14.79 10.69
C VAL A 725 -5.97 15.58 11.65
N HIS A 726 -6.76 16.53 11.15
CA HIS A 726 -7.75 17.26 11.96
C HIS A 726 -8.82 16.35 12.57
N GLU A 727 -9.41 15.46 11.77
CA GLU A 727 -10.41 14.49 12.22
C GLU A 727 -9.84 13.56 13.30
N ARG A 728 -8.59 13.13 13.14
CA ARG A 728 -7.88 12.29 14.10
C ARG A 728 -7.54 13.03 15.40
N ALA A 729 -7.14 14.30 15.33
CA ALA A 729 -6.96 15.12 16.51
C ALA A 729 -8.25 15.28 17.33
N ALA A 730 -9.38 15.53 16.66
CA ALA A 730 -10.69 15.60 17.30
C ALA A 730 -11.06 14.25 17.94
N LYS A 731 -10.85 13.15 17.21
CA LYS A 731 -11.12 11.80 17.71
C LYS A 731 -10.27 11.42 18.92
N MET A 732 -9.01 11.84 18.94
CA MET A 732 -8.13 11.69 20.10
C MET A 732 -8.67 12.48 21.29
N GLY A 733 -9.18 13.69 21.07
CA GLY A 733 -9.87 14.50 22.07
C GLY A 733 -11.08 13.78 22.67
N ASP A 734 -11.96 13.25 21.82
CA ASP A 734 -13.13 12.46 22.23
C ASP A 734 -12.72 11.25 23.09
N ASN A 735 -11.68 10.54 22.68
CA ASN A 735 -11.20 9.33 23.35
C ASN A 735 -10.47 9.60 24.67
N LEU A 736 -9.90 10.79 24.86
CA LEU A 736 -9.34 11.23 26.14
C LEU A 736 -10.44 11.75 27.09
N GLY A 737 -11.60 12.13 26.57
CA GLY A 737 -12.76 12.53 27.37
C GLY A 737 -12.55 13.82 28.17
N ALA A 738 -13.34 13.99 29.23
CA ALA A 738 -13.36 15.22 30.04
C ALA A 738 -12.22 15.30 31.08
N MET A 739 -11.00 14.93 30.71
CA MET A 739 -9.81 15.07 31.57
C MET A 739 -9.49 16.54 31.89
N SER A 740 -8.81 16.76 33.04
CA SER A 740 -8.14 18.04 33.29
C SER A 740 -7.07 18.31 32.23
N TYR A 741 -6.74 19.58 32.00
CA TYR A 741 -5.70 19.95 31.02
C TYR A 741 -4.37 19.25 31.33
N ASP A 742 -3.94 19.22 32.59
CA ASP A 742 -2.71 18.52 32.99
C ASP A 742 -2.71 17.03 32.63
N SER A 743 -3.84 16.34 32.89
CA SER A 743 -3.98 14.91 32.61
C SER A 743 -4.04 14.64 31.12
N LEU A 744 -4.76 15.49 30.37
CA LEU A 744 -4.87 15.43 28.92
C LEU A 744 -3.48 15.59 28.27
N ILE A 745 -2.74 16.64 28.64
CA ILE A 745 -1.42 16.95 28.10
C ILE A 745 -0.43 15.82 28.43
N THR A 746 -0.40 15.39 29.70
CA THR A 746 0.48 14.29 30.13
C THR A 746 0.20 12.99 29.37
N THR A 747 -1.08 12.63 29.22
CA THR A 747 -1.48 11.42 28.48
C THR A 747 -1.17 11.53 26.99
N ALA A 748 -1.36 12.71 26.39
CA ALA A 748 -1.03 12.95 24.98
C ALA A 748 0.48 12.80 24.72
N TYR A 749 1.33 13.38 25.57
CA TYR A 749 2.78 13.24 25.50
C TYR A 749 3.24 11.79 25.67
N GLN A 750 2.65 11.05 26.60
CA GLN A 750 2.98 9.63 26.78
C GLN A 750 2.59 8.78 25.55
N ARG A 751 1.43 9.04 24.94
CA ARG A 751 0.97 8.33 23.75
C ARG A 751 1.79 8.65 22.49
N LEU A 752 2.15 9.92 22.30
CA LEU A 752 2.81 10.38 21.07
C LEU A 752 4.34 10.22 21.14
N TYR A 753 4.93 10.59 22.28
CA TYR A 753 6.39 10.76 22.44
C TYR A 753 7.02 9.76 23.40
N PHE A 754 6.23 8.93 24.08
CA PHE A 754 6.71 7.96 25.07
C PHE A 754 7.50 8.61 26.23
N ARG A 755 7.11 9.83 26.62
CA ARG A 755 7.65 10.57 27.78
C ARG A 755 6.58 11.48 28.40
N ALA A 756 6.88 12.01 29.58
CA ALA A 756 6.10 13.09 30.18
C ALA A 756 6.49 14.45 29.56
N PRO A 757 5.58 15.44 29.54
CA PRO A 757 5.94 16.82 29.21
C PRO A 757 6.88 17.36 30.29
N SER A 758 7.80 18.23 29.89
CA SER A 758 8.53 19.07 30.84
C SER A 758 7.58 20.09 31.47
N ASN A 759 7.98 20.68 32.60
CA ASN A 759 7.17 21.71 33.26
C ASN A 759 6.87 22.90 32.34
N THR A 760 7.83 23.28 31.49
CA THR A 760 7.67 24.37 30.52
C THR A 760 6.67 24.01 29.42
N GLU A 761 6.75 22.80 28.86
CA GLU A 761 5.81 22.33 27.85
C GLU A 761 4.39 22.21 28.39
N LEU A 762 4.24 21.70 29.62
CA LEU A 762 2.96 21.61 30.30
C LEU A 762 2.32 22.99 30.46
N GLN A 763 3.09 23.95 30.98
CA GLN A 763 2.63 25.32 31.17
C GLN A 763 2.22 25.97 29.83
N GLN A 764 3.04 25.85 28.79
CA GLN A 764 2.74 26.42 27.47
C GLN A 764 1.49 25.81 26.85
N ALA A 765 1.28 24.50 27.01
CA ALA A 765 0.10 23.82 26.50
C ALA A 765 -1.18 24.23 27.24
N VAL A 766 -1.12 24.44 28.57
CA VAL A 766 -2.25 24.98 29.36
C VAL A 766 -2.56 26.41 28.92
N GLU A 767 -1.56 27.28 28.83
CA GLU A 767 -1.73 28.66 28.37
C GLU A 767 -2.36 28.73 26.97
N PHE A 768 -1.93 27.84 26.05
CA PHE A 768 -2.53 27.71 24.73
C PHE A 768 -4.02 27.33 24.80
N LEU A 769 -4.38 26.32 25.60
CA LEU A 769 -5.76 25.86 25.72
C LEU A 769 -6.67 26.98 26.23
N GLU A 770 -6.24 27.70 27.27
CA GLU A 770 -7.00 28.82 27.86
C GLU A 770 -7.16 29.98 26.88
N ALA A 771 -6.06 30.38 26.20
CA ALA A 771 -6.09 31.47 25.23
C ALA A 771 -6.94 31.12 23.98
N PHE A 772 -6.82 29.89 23.47
CA PHE A 772 -7.61 29.43 22.34
C PHE A 772 -9.10 29.38 22.71
N GLN A 773 -9.44 28.78 23.86
CA GLN A 773 -10.83 28.73 24.33
C GLN A 773 -11.48 30.13 24.43
N ALA A 774 -10.72 31.15 24.84
CA ALA A 774 -11.18 32.53 24.95
C ALA A 774 -11.41 33.23 23.59
N THR A 775 -10.82 32.74 22.50
CA THR A 775 -10.81 33.39 21.18
C THR A 775 -11.69 32.73 20.14
N VAL A 776 -12.16 31.50 20.37
CA VAL A 776 -12.91 30.77 19.36
C VAL A 776 -14.33 31.30 19.22
N GLU A 777 -14.60 31.93 18.08
CA GLU A 777 -15.94 32.34 17.66
C GLU A 777 -16.89 31.12 17.61
N ILE A 778 -18.09 31.31 18.14
CA ILE A 778 -19.19 30.33 18.01
C ILE A 778 -19.67 30.40 16.55
N PRO A 779 -19.74 29.26 15.80
CA PRO A 779 -20.12 29.27 14.39
C PRO A 779 -21.43 30.01 14.13
N ASP A 780 -21.52 30.68 12.96
CA ASP A 780 -22.73 31.37 12.52
C ASP A 780 -23.97 30.45 12.52
N GLN A 781 -25.07 31.00 13.03
CA GLN A 781 -26.26 30.31 13.51
C GLN A 781 -27.18 29.85 12.36
N PRO A 782 -27.89 28.70 12.48
CA PRO A 782 -29.00 28.41 11.56
C PRO A 782 -30.20 29.33 11.84
N GLU A 783 -30.83 29.86 10.77
CA GLU A 783 -32.03 30.73 10.79
C GLU A 783 -33.31 30.09 11.39
N GLN A 784 -33.21 28.92 12.02
CA GLN A 784 -34.34 28.02 12.32
C GLN A 784 -34.90 28.12 13.75
N LEU A 785 -34.41 29.01 14.63
CA LEU A 785 -35.02 29.23 15.94
C LEU A 785 -36.32 30.04 15.82
N ALA A 786 -37.40 29.49 16.36
CA ALA A 786 -38.72 30.09 16.44
C ALA A 786 -39.23 30.08 17.90
N ALA A 787 -40.49 30.48 18.09
CA ALA A 787 -41.17 30.35 19.37
C ALA A 787 -42.49 29.62 19.19
N LEU A 788 -42.80 28.72 20.12
CA LEU A 788 -44.14 28.17 20.30
C LEU A 788 -45.12 29.32 20.58
N PRO A 789 -46.43 29.13 20.33
CA PRO A 789 -47.44 30.19 20.54
C PRO A 789 -47.51 30.76 21.97
N ASP A 790 -46.95 30.07 22.96
CA ASP A 790 -46.85 30.50 24.35
C ASP A 790 -45.54 31.22 24.70
N GLY A 791 -44.70 31.49 23.70
CA GLY A 791 -43.44 32.23 23.83
C GLY A 791 -42.22 31.36 24.13
N ARG A 792 -42.38 30.05 24.32
CA ARG A 792 -41.22 29.17 24.55
C ARG A 792 -40.40 29.01 23.26
N PRO A 793 -39.07 29.13 23.35
CA PRO A 793 -38.16 29.00 22.21
C PRO A 793 -38.18 27.55 21.68
N ALA A 794 -38.05 27.36 20.37
CA ALA A 794 -38.07 26.03 19.76
C ALA A 794 -37.30 26.01 18.44
N ILE A 795 -36.85 24.84 18.01
CA ILE A 795 -36.33 24.65 16.66
C ILE A 795 -37.49 24.44 15.69
N ALA A 796 -37.48 25.18 14.58
CA ALA A 796 -38.40 25.02 13.47
C ALA A 796 -37.86 24.03 12.45
N LEU A 797 -38.57 22.92 12.27
CA LEU A 797 -38.21 21.86 11.33
C LEU A 797 -39.18 21.86 10.16
N GLN A 798 -38.61 21.82 8.96
CA GLN A 798 -39.36 21.67 7.71
C GLN A 798 -39.09 20.30 7.10
N ALA A 799 -40.16 19.61 6.71
CA ALA A 799 -40.09 18.27 6.16
C ALA A 799 -39.17 18.16 4.93
N GLU A 800 -39.15 19.19 4.06
CA GLU A 800 -38.34 19.20 2.84
C GLU A 800 -36.86 19.50 3.09
N GLN A 801 -36.52 20.24 4.16
CA GLN A 801 -35.15 20.67 4.45
C GLN A 801 -34.30 19.55 5.08
N LYS A 802 -34.93 18.52 5.67
CA LYS A 802 -34.27 17.35 6.27
C LYS A 802 -33.14 17.71 7.26
N THR A 803 -33.39 18.67 8.16
CA THR A 803 -32.45 19.00 9.24
C THR A 803 -32.19 17.75 10.10
N SER A 804 -30.92 17.33 10.18
CA SER A 804 -30.49 16.20 11.01
C SER A 804 -30.17 16.68 12.42
N ILE A 805 -30.82 16.15 13.46
CA ILE A 805 -30.47 16.41 14.86
C ILE A 805 -30.09 15.07 15.50
N GLN A 806 -28.87 14.94 16.01
CA GLN A 806 -28.31 13.66 16.45
C GLN A 806 -27.65 13.78 17.83
N VAL A 807 -28.11 12.98 18.79
CA VAL A 807 -27.43 12.75 20.08
C VAL A 807 -26.52 11.54 19.94
N ALA A 808 -25.29 11.65 20.45
CA ALA A 808 -24.30 10.56 20.40
C ALA A 808 -24.84 9.26 21.04
N GLN A 809 -24.28 8.13 20.61
CA GLN A 809 -24.66 6.81 21.15
C GLN A 809 -24.42 6.73 22.67
N ILE A 810 -25.38 6.14 23.39
CA ILE A 810 -25.36 6.07 24.87
C ILE A 810 -25.14 4.61 25.28
N LYS A 811 -23.92 4.28 25.73
CA LYS A 811 -23.53 2.90 26.08
C LYS A 811 -24.34 2.30 27.23
N SER A 812 -24.86 3.10 28.17
CA SER A 812 -25.66 2.59 29.29
C SER A 812 -27.00 1.99 28.88
N LEU A 813 -27.51 2.33 27.69
CA LEU A 813 -28.72 1.71 27.11
C LEU A 813 -28.49 0.28 26.62
N GLN A 814 -27.26 -0.24 26.73
CA GLN A 814 -26.82 -1.54 26.20
C GLN A 814 -26.62 -2.59 27.28
N ASP A 815 -26.73 -2.24 28.57
CA ASP A 815 -26.55 -3.20 29.65
C ASP A 815 -27.72 -4.20 29.65
N PRO A 816 -27.49 -5.49 29.36
CA PRO A 816 -28.54 -6.51 29.36
C PRO A 816 -29.14 -6.76 30.75
N GLN A 817 -28.48 -6.28 31.82
CA GLN A 817 -28.96 -6.35 33.20
C GLN A 817 -29.63 -5.06 33.69
N ALA A 818 -29.52 -3.95 32.95
CA ALA A 818 -30.30 -2.75 33.24
C ALA A 818 -31.73 -2.96 32.72
N GLU A 819 -32.73 -2.76 33.58
CA GLU A 819 -34.15 -2.85 33.21
C GLU A 819 -34.40 -2.03 31.93
N GLY A 820 -35.03 -2.63 30.93
CA GLY A 820 -35.17 -2.06 29.59
C GLY A 820 -36.17 -0.90 29.49
N ASP A 821 -36.66 -0.43 30.63
CA ASP A 821 -37.67 0.60 30.77
C ASP A 821 -37.14 1.96 30.35
N LEU A 822 -38.02 2.73 29.72
CA LEU A 822 -37.64 4.05 29.22
C LEU A 822 -38.84 5.00 29.21
N THR A 823 -38.54 6.28 29.40
CA THR A 823 -39.53 7.34 29.21
C THR A 823 -38.99 8.38 28.24
N ILE A 824 -39.76 8.67 27.19
CA ILE A 824 -39.45 9.71 26.21
C ILE A 824 -40.40 10.87 26.43
N GLU A 825 -39.88 12.07 26.63
CA GLU A 825 -40.67 13.29 26.71
C GLU A 825 -40.29 14.27 25.60
N ALA A 826 -41.26 15.04 25.11
CA ALA A 826 -40.98 16.15 24.22
C ALA A 826 -42.05 17.24 24.32
N THR A 827 -41.65 18.48 24.06
CA THR A 827 -42.59 19.59 23.81
C THR A 827 -42.57 19.92 22.32
N VAL A 828 -43.72 19.76 21.65
CA VAL A 828 -43.81 19.81 20.18
C VAL A 828 -45.01 20.62 19.69
N MET A 829 -44.93 21.13 18.47
CA MET A 829 -46.06 21.65 17.68
C MET A 829 -45.97 21.06 16.28
N LEU A 830 -47.07 20.50 15.79
CA LEU A 830 -47.15 19.85 14.49
C LEU A 830 -47.81 20.78 13.48
N ASP A 831 -47.14 21.12 12.39
CA ASP A 831 -47.66 22.09 11.42
C ASP A 831 -48.39 21.41 10.26
N SER A 832 -47.88 20.26 9.79
CA SER A 832 -48.47 19.53 8.66
C SER A 832 -48.34 18.00 8.73
N LEU A 833 -49.11 17.30 7.90
CA LEU A 833 -49.06 15.84 7.74
C LEU A 833 -48.59 15.46 6.34
N TYR A 834 -48.01 14.27 6.19
CA TYR A 834 -47.80 13.69 4.87
C TYR A 834 -49.14 13.31 4.21
N SER A 835 -49.17 13.34 2.87
CA SER A 835 -50.31 12.88 2.06
C SER A 835 -50.42 11.35 1.95
N ASP A 836 -49.50 10.62 2.58
CA ASP A 836 -49.43 9.16 2.62
C ASP A 836 -49.44 8.61 4.08
N ALA A 837 -48.97 7.38 4.26
CA ALA A 837 -48.94 6.69 5.55
C ALA A 837 -47.65 6.96 6.35
N SER A 838 -46.79 7.88 5.90
CA SER A 838 -45.57 8.24 6.59
C SER A 838 -45.84 8.86 7.97
N VAL A 839 -44.79 8.90 8.79
CA VAL A 839 -44.86 9.26 10.22
C VAL A 839 -44.04 10.53 10.41
N ARG A 840 -44.60 11.50 11.13
CA ARG A 840 -43.90 12.69 11.61
C ARG A 840 -43.13 12.31 12.86
N THR A 841 -41.83 12.06 12.73
CA THR A 841 -40.99 11.49 13.79
C THR A 841 -40.56 12.57 14.78
N ILE A 842 -40.74 12.34 16.08
CA ILE A 842 -40.30 13.23 17.16
C ILE A 842 -38.89 12.84 17.61
N ALA A 843 -38.70 11.57 17.97
CA ALA A 843 -37.42 11.02 18.40
C ALA A 843 -37.35 9.53 18.03
N THR A 844 -36.15 9.03 17.74
CA THR A 844 -35.96 7.65 17.26
C THR A 844 -34.52 7.21 17.45
N ASN A 845 -34.34 5.94 17.80
CA ASN A 845 -33.06 5.24 17.66
C ASN A 845 -33.17 4.06 16.68
N TRP A 846 -34.12 4.14 15.75
CA TRP A 846 -34.37 3.13 14.73
C TRP A 846 -34.08 3.65 13.32
N SER A 847 -33.48 2.80 12.48
CA SER A 847 -33.07 3.14 11.10
C SER A 847 -34.22 3.08 10.09
N GLY A 848 -35.36 2.49 10.47
CA GLY A 848 -36.46 2.20 9.55
C GLY A 848 -36.45 0.80 8.94
N LYS A 849 -35.45 -0.04 9.24
CA LYS A 849 -35.42 -1.44 8.79
C LYS A 849 -35.98 -2.37 9.86
N ASN A 850 -36.98 -3.18 9.51
CA ASN A 850 -37.63 -4.10 10.46
C ASN A 850 -36.71 -5.23 10.97
N THR A 851 -35.56 -5.45 10.33
CA THR A 851 -34.52 -6.41 10.77
C THR A 851 -33.64 -5.84 11.87
N GLU A 852 -33.71 -4.54 12.13
CA GLU A 852 -32.88 -3.86 13.11
C GLU A 852 -33.73 -3.42 14.30
N ARG A 853 -33.27 -3.76 15.51
CA ARG A 853 -33.90 -3.39 16.78
C ARG A 853 -33.92 -1.88 16.97
N GLY A 854 -34.86 -1.37 17.77
CA GLY A 854 -35.00 0.06 18.02
C GLY A 854 -36.43 0.49 18.31
N TRP A 855 -36.59 1.79 18.54
CA TRP A 855 -37.88 2.44 18.72
C TRP A 855 -37.95 3.77 17.97
N SER A 856 -39.18 4.21 17.67
CA SER A 856 -39.47 5.52 17.06
C SER A 856 -40.78 6.07 17.59
N LEU A 857 -40.72 7.25 18.21
CA LEU A 857 -41.89 8.03 18.64
C LEU A 857 -42.29 9.01 17.55
N GLY A 858 -43.57 9.05 17.19
CA GLY A 858 -44.04 9.99 16.16
C GLY A 858 -45.55 10.06 16.00
N VAL A 859 -45.99 10.81 15.00
CA VAL A 859 -47.40 11.09 14.72
C VAL A 859 -47.78 10.60 13.33
N THR A 860 -48.91 9.90 13.21
CA THR A 860 -49.39 9.32 11.95
C THR A 860 -49.94 10.37 10.97
N SER A 861 -49.77 10.11 9.67
CA SER A 861 -50.26 10.99 8.59
C SER A 861 -51.56 10.51 7.94
N THR A 862 -51.96 11.16 6.84
CA THR A 862 -53.31 11.11 6.26
C THR A 862 -53.79 9.72 5.83
N LYS A 863 -52.91 8.82 5.37
CA LYS A 863 -53.29 7.47 4.93
C LYS A 863 -52.95 6.37 5.94
N SER A 864 -52.62 6.72 7.19
CA SER A 864 -52.29 5.72 8.21
C SER A 864 -53.49 4.85 8.59
N ALA A 865 -53.26 3.55 8.73
CA ALA A 865 -54.24 2.59 9.25
C ALA A 865 -54.68 2.91 10.68
N PHE A 866 -53.86 3.63 11.46
CA PHE A 866 -54.13 4.00 12.85
C PHE A 866 -54.82 5.36 13.00
N LYS A 867 -55.44 5.85 11.91
CA LYS A 867 -56.03 7.20 11.74
C LYS A 867 -54.99 8.32 11.77
N PRO A 868 -55.23 9.46 11.09
CA PRO A 868 -54.29 10.59 11.08
C PRO A 868 -54.18 11.28 12.44
N ARG A 869 -53.01 11.90 12.68
CA ARG A 869 -52.66 12.69 13.87
C ARG A 869 -52.51 11.89 15.16
N ASN A 870 -52.50 10.57 15.08
CA ASN A 870 -52.38 9.68 16.22
C ASN A 870 -50.93 9.64 16.71
N LEU A 871 -50.70 9.86 18.01
CA LEU A 871 -49.42 9.64 18.65
C LEU A 871 -49.15 8.13 18.75
N ILE A 872 -48.06 7.68 18.16
CA ILE A 872 -47.71 6.27 18.07
C ILE A 872 -46.27 6.05 18.50
N LEU A 873 -46.00 4.84 19.00
CA LEU A 873 -44.67 4.32 19.21
C LEU A 873 -44.47 3.10 18.30
N GLN A 874 -43.40 3.11 17.52
CA GLN A 874 -42.97 1.96 16.74
C GLN A 874 -41.88 1.24 17.53
N LEU A 875 -42.04 -0.05 17.80
CA LEU A 875 -41.08 -0.87 18.57
C LEU A 875 -40.57 -2.02 17.70
N ILE A 876 -39.27 -2.28 17.78
CA ILE A 876 -38.62 -3.43 17.16
C ILE A 876 -37.78 -4.13 18.22
N GLY A 877 -38.34 -5.19 18.78
CA GLY A 877 -37.73 -5.98 19.85
C GLY A 877 -38.08 -7.45 19.71
N SER A 878 -37.75 -8.25 20.72
CA SER A 878 -38.12 -9.67 20.78
C SER A 878 -39.31 -9.87 21.71
N ARG A 879 -40.19 -10.85 21.40
CA ARG A 879 -41.43 -11.10 22.15
C ARG A 879 -41.37 -12.17 23.22
N ASP A 880 -40.39 -13.09 23.14
CA ASP A 880 -40.34 -14.28 24.01
C ASP A 880 -39.05 -14.41 24.84
N LYS A 881 -37.92 -13.90 24.34
CA LYS A 881 -36.60 -13.96 25.00
C LYS A 881 -35.65 -12.87 24.46
N PRO A 882 -34.60 -12.49 25.20
CA PRO A 882 -33.61 -11.49 24.76
C PRO A 882 -33.01 -11.76 23.37
N ASP A 883 -32.63 -13.01 23.08
CA ASP A 883 -32.02 -13.39 21.79
C ASP A 883 -33.03 -13.77 20.70
N GLY A 884 -34.28 -13.35 20.85
CA GLY A 884 -35.33 -13.59 19.85
C GLY A 884 -35.10 -12.84 18.54
N LYS A 885 -35.80 -13.27 17.49
CA LYS A 885 -35.86 -12.54 16.22
C LYS A 885 -36.56 -11.19 16.45
N PRO A 886 -36.04 -10.07 15.91
CA PRO A 886 -36.70 -8.77 16.01
C PRO A 886 -38.06 -8.79 15.30
N GLN A 887 -39.07 -8.24 15.96
CA GLN A 887 -40.43 -8.13 15.46
C GLN A 887 -40.89 -6.68 15.56
N TYR A 888 -41.46 -6.18 14.47
CA TYR A 888 -41.94 -4.81 14.35
C TYR A 888 -43.38 -4.71 14.84
N GLU A 889 -43.64 -3.74 15.71
CA GLU A 889 -44.93 -3.46 16.32
C GLU A 889 -45.24 -1.95 16.26
N VAL A 890 -46.51 -1.59 16.05
CA VAL A 890 -46.99 -0.21 16.17
C VAL A 890 -47.98 -0.13 17.32
N VAL A 891 -47.57 0.58 18.37
CA VAL A 891 -48.37 0.83 19.56
C VAL A 891 -49.06 2.18 19.38
N ALA A 892 -50.39 2.16 19.22
CA ALA A 892 -51.16 3.35 18.85
C ALA A 892 -52.04 3.85 20.00
N SER A 893 -51.75 5.06 20.48
CA SER A 893 -52.41 5.64 21.67
C SER A 893 -53.88 6.05 21.43
N ASN A 894 -54.23 6.36 20.18
CA ASN A 894 -55.45 7.09 19.79
C ASN A 894 -55.53 8.54 20.32
N LEU A 895 -54.50 9.05 20.99
CA LEU A 895 -54.36 10.46 21.33
C LEU A 895 -53.97 11.25 20.09
N ARG A 896 -54.70 12.33 19.79
CA ARG A 896 -54.56 13.04 18.52
C ARG A 896 -54.09 14.48 18.70
N LEU A 897 -52.99 14.82 18.03
CA LEU A 897 -52.48 16.19 17.99
C LEU A 897 -53.31 17.02 17.00
N GLU A 898 -53.61 18.26 17.36
CA GLU A 898 -54.11 19.24 16.40
C GLU A 898 -52.96 19.99 15.74
N LEU A 899 -53.17 20.41 14.49
CA LEU A 899 -52.15 21.17 13.78
C LEU A 899 -52.02 22.57 14.38
N ASN A 900 -50.80 23.11 14.39
CA ASN A 900 -50.44 24.43 14.87
C ASN A 900 -50.82 24.67 16.35
N LYS A 901 -50.78 23.62 17.18
CA LYS A 901 -50.97 23.71 18.63
C LYS A 901 -49.80 23.08 19.40
N PRO A 902 -49.31 23.74 20.46
CA PRO A 902 -48.24 23.21 21.29
C PRO A 902 -48.77 22.11 22.22
N TYR A 903 -48.08 20.98 22.24
CA TYR A 903 -48.37 19.84 23.11
C TYR A 903 -47.13 19.41 23.89
N TYR A 904 -47.34 18.99 25.13
CA TYR A 904 -46.38 18.17 25.85
C TYR A 904 -46.78 16.72 25.62
N VAL A 905 -45.83 15.93 25.17
CA VAL A 905 -45.99 14.49 24.93
C VAL A 905 -45.02 13.73 25.81
N ALA A 906 -45.49 12.64 26.40
CA ALA A 906 -44.62 11.68 27.07
C ALA A 906 -45.10 10.26 26.79
N VAL A 907 -44.17 9.32 26.70
CA VAL A 907 -44.44 7.88 26.58
C VAL A 907 -43.58 7.16 27.59
N SER A 908 -44.20 6.60 28.62
CA SER A 908 -43.55 5.71 29.58
C SER A 908 -43.72 4.27 29.11
N ILE A 909 -42.63 3.52 29.09
CA ILE A 909 -42.55 2.16 28.58
C ILE A 909 -41.96 1.27 29.69
N ASP A 910 -42.83 0.42 30.23
CA ASP A 910 -42.49 -0.71 31.08
C ASP A 910 -42.49 -1.96 30.17
N LEU A 911 -41.31 -2.46 29.84
CA LEU A 911 -41.18 -3.60 28.93
C LEU A 911 -41.54 -4.93 29.60
N ASP A 912 -41.55 -4.95 30.93
CA ASP A 912 -41.86 -6.11 31.74
C ASP A 912 -43.38 -6.28 31.96
N ASP A 913 -44.20 -5.25 31.78
CA ASP A 913 -45.66 -5.35 31.80
C ASP A 913 -46.27 -5.42 30.37
N PRO A 914 -46.71 -6.60 29.88
CA PRO A 914 -47.34 -6.71 28.55
C PRO A 914 -48.84 -6.34 28.56
N SER A 915 -49.40 -5.97 29.72
CA SER A 915 -50.81 -5.55 29.81
C SER A 915 -51.02 -4.18 29.18
N ASP A 916 -52.27 -3.70 29.16
CA ASP A 916 -52.59 -2.35 28.69
C ASP A 916 -51.87 -1.24 29.48
N LYS A 917 -51.27 -1.55 30.64
CA LYS A 917 -50.52 -0.58 31.45
C LYS A 917 -49.04 -0.47 31.07
N GLY A 918 -48.51 -1.41 30.29
CA GLY A 918 -47.09 -1.46 29.90
C GLY A 918 -46.61 -0.22 29.17
N ILE A 919 -47.44 0.35 28.30
CA ILE A 919 -47.13 1.61 27.62
C ILE A 919 -48.20 2.64 27.92
N THR A 920 -47.78 3.72 28.57
CA THR A 920 -48.67 4.83 28.90
C THR A 920 -48.24 6.09 28.15
N PHE A 921 -49.15 6.59 27.30
CA PHE A 921 -48.99 7.85 26.57
C PHE A 921 -49.68 8.99 27.33
N TYR A 922 -49.02 10.14 27.36
CA TYR A 922 -49.54 11.40 27.89
C TYR A 922 -49.54 12.45 26.79
N LEU A 923 -50.66 13.17 26.64
CA LEU A 923 -50.81 14.29 25.70
C LEU A 923 -51.48 15.47 26.40
N GLN A 924 -50.73 16.53 26.67
CA GLN A 924 -51.23 17.74 27.31
C GLN A 924 -51.23 18.91 26.34
N ASP A 925 -52.38 19.55 26.17
CA ASP A 925 -52.56 20.75 25.33
C ASP A 925 -52.02 21.99 26.08
N LEU A 926 -50.87 22.49 25.64
CA LEU A 926 -50.17 23.60 26.31
C LEU A 926 -50.74 24.97 25.93
N SER A 927 -51.70 25.04 24.99
CA SER A 927 -52.41 26.29 24.68
C SER A 927 -53.42 26.69 25.76
N LYS A 928 -53.69 25.81 26.73
CA LYS A 928 -54.65 26.02 27.82
C LYS A 928 -53.94 25.94 29.16
N LYS A 929 -54.01 27.02 29.93
CA LYS A 929 -53.25 27.25 31.17
C LYS A 929 -53.44 26.19 32.27
N ASP A 930 -54.51 25.38 32.21
CA ASP A 930 -54.84 24.35 33.20
C ASP A 930 -55.28 23.00 32.58
N ALA A 931 -54.89 22.71 31.32
CA ALA A 931 -55.26 21.45 30.69
C ALA A 931 -54.59 20.26 31.40
N GLN A 932 -55.40 19.28 31.81
CA GLN A 932 -54.90 17.99 32.29
C GLN A 932 -54.44 17.13 31.10
N PRO A 933 -53.37 16.32 31.26
CA PRO A 933 -52.93 15.42 30.20
C PRO A 933 -54.01 14.38 29.88
N GLN A 934 -54.29 14.18 28.60
CA GLN A 934 -55.00 13.00 28.14
C GLN A 934 -54.06 11.80 28.31
N VAL A 935 -54.62 10.67 28.76
CA VAL A 935 -53.85 9.46 29.02
C VAL A 935 -54.40 8.32 28.18
N ALA A 936 -53.52 7.56 27.54
CA ALA A 936 -53.87 6.33 26.86
C ALA A 936 -52.91 5.21 27.27
N GLN A 937 -53.50 4.08 27.63
CA GLN A 937 -52.83 2.87 28.07
C GLN A 937 -52.98 1.81 26.97
N VAL A 938 -51.88 1.27 26.50
CA VAL A 938 -51.82 0.35 25.36
C VAL A 938 -50.91 -0.82 25.69
N ALA A 939 -51.38 -2.03 25.37
CA ALA A 939 -50.58 -3.25 25.49
C ALA A 939 -49.50 -3.30 24.40
N HIS A 940 -48.42 -4.02 24.69
CA HIS A 940 -47.32 -4.24 23.76
C HIS A 940 -46.85 -5.69 23.78
N GLU A 941 -46.23 -6.11 22.68
CA GLU A 941 -45.73 -7.47 22.50
C GLU A 941 -44.19 -7.52 22.48
N ALA A 942 -43.51 -6.44 22.14
CA ALA A 942 -42.04 -6.34 22.10
C ALA A 942 -41.44 -6.07 23.49
N ARG A 943 -40.90 -7.10 24.15
CA ARG A 943 -40.46 -7.05 25.57
C ARG A 943 -38.95 -7.01 25.79
N TRP A 944 -38.14 -7.28 24.77
CA TRP A 944 -36.68 -7.32 24.95
C TRP A 944 -35.90 -6.62 23.84
N ASN A 945 -34.75 -6.04 24.24
CA ASN A 945 -33.71 -5.54 23.36
C ASN A 945 -34.20 -4.53 22.32
N VAL A 946 -34.97 -3.53 22.76
CA VAL A 946 -35.47 -2.43 21.92
C VAL A 946 -34.46 -1.27 21.79
N GLN A 947 -33.24 -1.41 22.34
CA GLN A 947 -32.20 -0.39 22.38
C GLN A 947 -30.94 -0.82 21.60
N PRO A 948 -30.82 -0.50 20.30
CA PRO A 948 -29.64 -0.82 19.49
C PRO A 948 -28.45 0.09 19.79
N ASP A 949 -27.24 -0.37 19.42
CA ASP A 949 -26.01 0.42 19.41
C ASP A 949 -26.01 1.44 18.25
N ARG A 950 -26.74 2.55 18.43
CA ARG A 950 -26.73 3.66 17.48
C ARG A 950 -27.10 5.02 18.08
N PRO A 951 -26.80 6.12 17.36
CA PRO A 951 -27.19 7.47 17.75
C PRO A 951 -28.72 7.67 17.80
N ILE A 952 -29.17 8.59 18.66
CA ILE A 952 -30.58 8.97 18.76
C ILE A 952 -30.81 10.18 17.86
N MET A 953 -31.82 10.10 17.01
CA MET A 953 -32.21 11.17 16.09
C MET A 953 -33.45 11.89 16.62
N ILE A 954 -33.44 13.23 16.55
CA ILE A 954 -34.58 14.09 16.88
C ILE A 954 -35.12 14.71 15.58
N GLY A 955 -36.44 14.75 15.44
CA GLY A 955 -37.10 15.41 14.32
C GLY A 955 -37.06 14.66 12.97
N GLY A 956 -36.51 13.44 12.91
CA GLY A 956 -36.53 12.65 11.67
C GLY A 956 -35.77 11.33 11.73
N ARG A 957 -36.05 10.45 10.75
CA ARG A 957 -35.25 9.26 10.45
C ARG A 957 -35.13 9.04 8.96
N GLY A 958 -34.06 8.37 8.52
CA GLY A 958 -33.88 7.94 7.14
C GLY A 958 -33.99 9.08 6.11
N SER A 959 -34.35 8.73 4.88
CA SER A 959 -34.55 9.69 3.79
C SER A 959 -35.97 10.28 3.72
N HIS A 960 -36.88 9.78 4.56
CA HIS A 960 -38.31 10.03 4.59
C HIS A 960 -38.80 9.79 6.03
N HIS A 961 -39.90 10.40 6.52
CA HIS A 961 -40.36 10.41 7.93
C HIS A 961 -39.77 11.54 8.82
N HIS A 962 -39.83 12.78 8.37
CA HIS A 962 -39.35 13.96 9.11
C HIS A 962 -40.49 14.72 9.81
N TRP A 963 -40.18 15.32 10.96
CA TRP A 963 -41.06 16.27 11.64
C TRP A 963 -41.30 17.50 10.76
N ASP A 964 -42.45 18.14 10.94
CA ASP A 964 -42.78 19.39 10.30
C ASP A 964 -43.53 20.25 11.31
N GLY A 965 -42.86 21.27 11.81
CA GLY A 965 -43.30 22.11 12.93
C GLY A 965 -42.20 22.34 13.95
N LEU A 966 -42.58 22.65 15.19
CA LEU A 966 -41.65 23.10 16.24
C LEU A 966 -41.34 21.99 17.25
N ILE A 967 -40.10 21.92 17.72
CA ILE A 967 -39.68 21.09 18.87
C ILE A 967 -38.92 21.98 19.86
N HIS A 968 -39.38 22.06 21.10
CA HIS A 968 -38.71 22.87 22.14
C HIS A 968 -37.64 22.06 22.90
N ASN A 969 -37.97 20.82 23.26
CA ASN A 969 -37.03 19.93 23.93
C ASN A 969 -37.39 18.45 23.69
N VAL A 970 -36.42 17.57 23.94
CA VAL A 970 -36.58 16.11 24.02
C VAL A 970 -35.78 15.57 25.19
N ARG A 971 -36.44 14.78 26.05
CA ARG A 971 -35.81 14.09 27.19
C ARG A 971 -35.91 12.60 27.04
N LEU A 972 -34.88 11.90 27.52
CA LEU A 972 -34.89 10.46 27.62
C LEU A 972 -34.47 10.03 29.02
N HIS A 973 -35.30 9.21 29.65
CA HIS A 973 -35.03 8.57 30.93
C HIS A 973 -34.84 7.07 30.75
N GLN A 974 -33.94 6.48 31.55
CA GLN A 974 -33.75 5.04 31.68
C GLN A 974 -34.63 4.48 32.82
N ALA A 975 -35.92 4.80 32.78
CA ALA A 975 -36.94 4.34 33.74
C ALA A 975 -38.35 4.53 33.17
N ALA A 976 -39.31 3.72 33.59
CA ALA A 976 -40.74 3.90 33.34
C ALA A 976 -41.34 4.87 34.38
N LEU A 977 -41.54 6.14 34.00
CA LEU A 977 -41.97 7.18 34.93
C LEU A 977 -43.49 7.21 35.15
N SER A 978 -43.91 7.35 36.41
CA SER A 978 -45.29 7.57 36.79
C SER A 978 -45.79 8.97 36.38
N ARG A 979 -47.11 9.14 36.32
CA ARG A 979 -47.73 10.44 36.02
C ARG A 979 -47.29 11.53 37.00
N GLU A 980 -47.19 11.19 38.29
CA GLU A 980 -46.76 12.09 39.35
C GLU A 980 -45.30 12.53 39.14
N ALA A 981 -44.41 11.58 38.82
CA ALA A 981 -43.00 11.88 38.55
C ALA A 981 -42.81 12.83 37.35
N LEU A 982 -43.63 12.65 36.30
CA LEU A 982 -43.63 13.50 35.10
C LEU A 982 -44.18 14.91 35.38
N LEU A 983 -45.32 15.02 36.07
CA LEU A 983 -45.99 16.31 36.31
C LEU A 983 -45.33 17.14 37.40
N GLU A 984 -44.72 16.51 38.41
CA GLU A 984 -44.04 17.19 39.52
C GLU A 984 -42.52 17.35 39.28
N GLN A 985 -41.99 16.86 38.14
CA GLN A 985 -40.56 16.86 37.80
C GLN A 985 -39.68 16.26 38.91
N GLN A 986 -40.14 15.17 39.52
CA GLN A 986 -39.47 14.50 40.65
C GLN A 986 -38.65 13.26 40.24
N ALA A 987 -38.37 13.07 38.95
CA ALA A 987 -37.50 11.99 38.50
C ALA A 987 -36.09 12.13 39.08
N ALA A 988 -35.44 11.01 39.41
CA ALA A 988 -34.07 11.04 39.91
C ALA A 988 -33.10 11.53 38.81
N GLU A 989 -32.16 12.41 39.17
CA GLU A 989 -31.13 12.86 38.22
C GLU A 989 -30.30 11.71 37.64
N SER A 990 -30.20 10.59 38.37
CA SER A 990 -29.53 9.36 37.91
C SER A 990 -30.18 8.70 36.70
N ASP A 991 -31.48 8.92 36.50
CA ASP A 991 -32.26 8.21 35.48
C ASP A 991 -32.36 9.04 34.18
N LEU A 992 -32.00 10.33 34.21
CA LEU A 992 -32.02 11.22 33.06
C LEU A 992 -30.78 11.00 32.18
N LEU A 993 -30.99 10.46 30.98
CA LEU A 993 -29.90 10.22 30.03
C LEU A 993 -29.50 11.48 29.26
N PHE A 994 -30.47 12.31 28.89
CA PHE A 994 -30.25 13.64 28.32
C PHE A 994 -31.52 14.48 28.39
N ASP A 995 -31.35 15.81 28.36
CA ASP A 995 -32.40 16.81 28.13
C ASP A 995 -31.93 17.76 27.03
N ILE A 996 -32.21 17.42 25.76
CA ILE A 996 -31.83 18.28 24.63
C ILE A 996 -32.82 19.44 24.56
N GLN A 997 -32.31 20.65 24.77
CA GLN A 997 -33.08 21.88 24.73
C GLN A 997 -32.75 22.71 23.50
N PHE A 998 -33.75 23.41 22.98
CA PHE A 998 -33.62 24.45 21.95
C PHE A 998 -34.00 25.80 22.57
N ALA A 999 -33.30 26.15 23.66
CA ALA A 999 -33.68 27.22 24.58
C ALA A 999 -33.36 28.63 24.05
N ASP A 1000 -32.23 28.81 23.37
CA ASP A 1000 -31.90 30.10 22.79
C ASP A 1000 -30.80 29.94 21.73
N ARG A 1001 -30.28 31.07 21.27
CA ARG A 1001 -29.25 31.16 20.24
C ARG A 1001 -27.89 30.59 20.67
N GLU A 1002 -27.63 30.51 21.97
CA GLU A 1002 -26.37 30.05 22.56
C GLU A 1002 -26.47 28.59 23.02
N HIS A 1003 -27.67 28.13 23.36
CA HIS A 1003 -27.96 26.84 23.99
C HIS A 1003 -28.84 25.93 23.12
N TRP A 1004 -28.67 25.97 21.79
CA TRP A 1004 -29.45 25.19 20.85
C TRP A 1004 -28.88 23.78 20.68
N GLY A 1005 -29.72 22.75 20.85
CA GLY A 1005 -29.26 21.35 20.85
C GLY A 1005 -28.43 20.99 22.08
N TRP A 1006 -28.42 21.82 23.12
CA TRP A 1006 -27.65 21.54 24.32
C TRP A 1006 -28.33 20.50 25.19
N ASP A 1007 -27.53 19.58 25.70
CA ASP A 1007 -27.97 18.69 26.77
C ASP A 1007 -27.85 19.43 28.10
N ALA A 1008 -29.00 19.76 28.70
CA ALA A 1008 -29.09 20.37 30.02
C ALA A 1008 -28.87 19.38 31.17
N SER A 1009 -28.68 18.09 30.88
CA SER A 1009 -28.33 17.09 31.87
C SER A 1009 -26.86 17.22 32.34
N PRO A 1010 -26.50 16.64 33.50
CA PRO A 1010 -25.11 16.57 33.96
C PRO A 1010 -24.16 15.85 32.98
N HIS A 1011 -24.66 15.12 31.98
CA HIS A 1011 -23.86 14.35 31.04
C HIS A 1011 -23.37 15.14 29.83
N GLN A 1012 -23.89 16.34 29.57
CA GLN A 1012 -23.48 17.24 28.48
C GLN A 1012 -23.37 16.56 27.09
N ARG A 1013 -24.32 15.66 26.77
CA ARG A 1013 -24.40 14.95 25.49
C ARG A 1013 -25.07 15.82 24.42
N HIS A 1014 -24.46 16.96 24.10
CA HIS A 1014 -25.01 17.93 23.13
C HIS A 1014 -25.34 17.26 21.78
N ALA A 1015 -26.46 17.67 21.19
CA ALA A 1015 -26.91 17.20 19.89
C ALA A 1015 -26.14 17.88 18.75
N ARG A 1016 -25.74 17.11 17.75
CA ARG A 1016 -25.26 17.61 16.46
C ARG A 1016 -26.45 18.01 15.59
N VAL A 1017 -26.45 19.22 15.02
CA VAL A 1017 -27.54 19.67 14.15
C VAL A 1017 -27.00 20.07 12.77
N GLY A 1018 -27.46 19.40 11.71
CA GLY A 1018 -26.95 19.58 10.35
C GLY A 1018 -25.45 19.26 10.23
N ASN A 1019 -24.70 20.11 9.53
CA ASN A 1019 -23.24 20.00 9.38
C ASN A 1019 -22.46 20.70 10.50
N THR A 1020 -23.13 21.43 11.38
CA THR A 1020 -22.49 22.11 12.52
C THR A 1020 -22.46 21.16 13.72
N GLN A 1021 -21.25 20.74 14.09
CA GLN A 1021 -21.00 20.19 15.42
C GLN A 1021 -20.96 21.38 16.37
N SER A 1022 -21.87 21.47 17.35
CA SER A 1022 -21.67 22.39 18.47
C SER A 1022 -20.58 21.82 19.38
N SER A 1023 -19.33 21.79 18.91
CA SER A 1023 -18.18 21.52 19.78
C SER A 1023 -18.02 22.72 20.71
N SER A 1024 -17.90 22.48 22.01
CA SER A 1024 -17.64 23.59 22.93
C SER A 1024 -16.32 24.30 22.57
N PRO A 1025 -16.13 25.59 22.90
CA PRO A 1025 -14.83 26.23 22.76
C PRO A 1025 -13.68 25.43 23.40
N ALA A 1026 -13.95 24.71 24.50
CA ALA A 1026 -12.98 23.85 25.16
C ALA A 1026 -12.60 22.62 24.31
N ASP A 1027 -13.56 21.96 23.66
CA ASP A 1027 -13.28 20.79 22.81
C ASP A 1027 -12.52 21.20 21.53
N ARG A 1028 -12.79 22.41 21.01
CA ARG A 1028 -12.01 22.98 19.90
C ARG A 1028 -10.58 23.29 20.32
N ALA A 1029 -10.38 23.87 21.50
CA ALA A 1029 -9.04 24.11 22.05
C ALA A 1029 -8.26 22.80 22.24
N ARG A 1030 -8.90 21.78 22.82
CA ARG A 1030 -8.32 20.43 22.97
C ARG A 1030 -7.91 19.84 21.63
N SER A 1031 -8.81 19.85 20.65
CA SER A 1031 -8.55 19.32 19.30
C SER A 1031 -7.41 20.08 18.61
N ALA A 1032 -7.35 21.41 18.77
CA ALA A 1032 -6.27 22.23 18.21
C ALA A 1032 -4.91 21.92 18.83
N LEU A 1033 -4.84 21.73 20.16
CA LEU A 1033 -3.60 21.32 20.83
C LEU A 1033 -3.16 19.94 20.35
N LEU A 1034 -4.07 18.96 20.33
CA LEU A 1034 -3.75 17.60 19.88
C LEU A 1034 -3.29 17.58 18.41
N HIS A 1035 -3.91 18.40 17.56
CA HIS A 1035 -3.47 18.60 16.18
C HIS A 1035 -2.05 19.17 16.10
N ALA A 1036 -1.73 20.17 16.91
CA ALA A 1036 -0.38 20.73 16.98
C ALA A 1036 0.66 19.70 17.44
N LEU A 1037 0.32 18.87 18.42
CA LEU A 1037 1.18 17.77 18.88
C LEU A 1037 1.38 16.71 17.79
N LEU A 1038 0.33 16.31 17.08
CA LEU A 1038 0.42 15.35 15.96
C LEU A 1038 1.32 15.85 14.82
N CYS A 1039 1.40 17.17 14.62
CA CYS A 1039 2.24 17.80 13.61
C CYS A 1039 3.69 18.08 14.06
N SER A 1040 4.08 17.67 15.27
CA SER A 1040 5.40 18.00 15.81
C SER A 1040 6.51 17.12 15.22
N ASN A 1041 7.74 17.63 15.27
CA ASN A 1041 8.92 16.84 14.89
C ASN A 1041 9.10 15.61 15.76
N GLU A 1042 8.68 15.62 17.02
CA GLU A 1042 8.88 14.48 17.93
C GLU A 1042 7.93 13.31 17.65
N VAL A 1043 6.81 13.54 16.95
CA VAL A 1043 6.02 12.45 16.35
C VAL A 1043 6.81 11.81 15.22
N ILE A 1044 7.44 12.65 14.39
CA ILE A 1044 8.01 12.25 13.10
C ILE A 1044 9.44 11.71 13.23
N TYR A 1045 10.18 12.06 14.28
CA TYR A 1045 11.56 11.59 14.51
C TYR A 1045 11.62 10.67 15.74
N ILE A 1046 12.48 9.64 15.66
CA ILE A 1046 12.57 8.58 16.68
C ILE A 1046 13.51 8.93 17.84
N ASP A 1047 14.58 9.69 17.58
CA ASP A 1047 15.71 9.92 18.50
C ASP A 1047 15.90 11.38 18.92
#